data_AF-A0A661N5W5-F1
#
_entry.id   AF-A0A661N5W5-F1
#
_cell.length_a   1.000
_cell.length_b   1.000
_cell.length_c   1.000
_cell.angle_alpha   90.00
_cell.angle_beta   90.00
_cell.angle_gamma   90.00
#
_symmetry.space_group_name_H-M   'P 1'
#
loop_
_entity.id
_entity.type
_entity.pdbx_description
1 polymer ?
#
loop_
_entity_poly.entity_id
_entity_poly.type
_entity_poly.pdbx_seq_one_letter_code
_entity_poly.pdbx_strand_id
1 'polypeptide(L)'
;MLSAACNETTDGPDDSSVGDSGTPPGDSGMPPGDSGMPPGDSGTLPPVGVADAQGCDPVLVHALPNALWFRHQVVGTASAAQTVLVRNRGRTHSALTSVGTLPGFSITAPTLPVALAPGEEVALEVTHLATAAGVQSGIVDIEFNGAPTEGLYLWGAAGAAAPAEVSVTECGVLDQEWTVYRLANDVTATGNCFSVQADHVTLDLDGYTIRYGSGGADRVHGVVVAATWAPNADPAFSGGSAAGLEVTNGSIVQDPGAGEFAHGVFVNQINATADIALSYLTVDVSSPSSVNIEADYKSYLHVHHNELTSTVDVIQSRHQFHGAVIRLVDGDTEYQRVHDNEIVGGAQAGILSRAAHSQIYLNDIRQNANYTNDFSVVGTGTDTDVFDNVIRPLSGRGILVSGIRVRAFENDIEATELANNDEYGGCQIGGAYAIQVENGAEQCLVFANRAVGIADACEASALKATEVRADTGNRVCHNRFEARRIGATIAGAYGVTFSGIFGGMHIIGNEIIADTALVHFPWDGGIGAVFDSNLFIRGDNPVPAGDGPDAYWTLLFGNSAAAEATLIDSRFDASVDRDAAFLFQVGGGSGWHGPAEYTERWSVVFEAVDVGGAAVADATVVVTDALGAEVVRETTDAAGSLRATLTERRRYADESAADNIEMHTPHQISVTAAGYADWSQELSATEPAVIAVELLAL
;
A
#
# COMPACT_ATOMS: atom_id res chain seq x y z
N MET A 1 39.21 -17.90 -13.99
CA MET A 1 39.23 -19.27 -14.59
C MET A 1 38.00 -19.98 -14.01
N LEU A 2 36.93 -20.31 -14.73
CA LEU A 2 36.66 -20.44 -16.17
C LEU A 2 35.40 -19.66 -16.58
N SER A 3 35.42 -19.13 -17.80
CA SER A 3 34.31 -18.51 -18.54
C SER A 3 33.76 -19.47 -19.60
N ALA A 4 32.46 -19.47 -19.87
CA ALA A 4 31.83 -19.80 -21.17
C ALA A 4 30.33 -19.42 -21.09
N ALA A 5 29.90 -18.34 -21.72
CA ALA A 5 29.45 -18.23 -23.13
C ALA A 5 28.00 -18.74 -23.33
N CYS A 6 27.06 -17.80 -23.30
CA CYS A 6 25.72 -17.97 -23.85
C CYS A 6 25.78 -17.94 -25.38
N ASN A 7 25.08 -18.87 -26.03
CA ASN A 7 24.79 -18.82 -27.45
C ASN A 7 23.30 -19.09 -27.63
N GLU A 8 22.57 -18.09 -28.11
CA GLU A 8 21.18 -18.21 -28.55
C GLU A 8 21.13 -18.84 -29.95
N THR A 9 20.22 -19.79 -30.15
CA THR A 9 19.84 -20.25 -31.50
C THR A 9 18.35 -20.59 -31.57
N THR A 10 17.61 -19.71 -32.25
CA THR A 10 16.65 -19.93 -33.36
C THR A 10 15.56 -21.01 -33.29
N ASP A 11 14.33 -20.53 -33.55
CA ASP A 11 13.08 -21.21 -33.91
C ASP A 11 13.16 -22.30 -35.01
N GLY A 12 12.28 -23.30 -34.89
CA GLY A 12 11.84 -24.22 -35.97
C GLY A 12 10.83 -25.29 -35.49
N PRO A 13 9.93 -25.82 -36.35
CA PRO A 13 8.49 -25.98 -36.04
C PRO A 13 7.96 -27.43 -35.91
N ASP A 14 6.72 -27.52 -35.37
CA ASP A 14 5.70 -28.60 -35.38
C ASP A 14 6.06 -30.01 -34.83
N ASP A 15 5.39 -30.39 -33.72
CA ASP A 15 4.82 -31.75 -33.56
C ASP A 15 3.54 -31.72 -32.71
N SER A 16 2.52 -32.37 -33.26
CA SER A 16 1.21 -32.61 -32.69
C SER A 16 1.20 -33.88 -31.82
N SER A 17 0.83 -33.80 -30.55
CA SER A 17 -0.02 -34.83 -29.92
C SER A 17 -0.59 -34.40 -28.57
N VAL A 18 -1.78 -34.91 -28.34
CA VAL A 18 -2.78 -34.57 -27.32
C VAL A 18 -2.37 -35.08 -25.93
N GLY A 19 -2.59 -34.24 -24.92
CA GLY A 19 -2.98 -34.69 -23.58
C GLY A 19 -2.06 -34.30 -22.43
N ASP A 20 -2.13 -33.06 -21.97
CA ASP A 20 -2.14 -32.82 -20.53
C ASP A 20 -3.08 -31.66 -20.20
N SER A 21 -3.87 -31.88 -19.17
CA SER A 21 -5.00 -31.09 -18.73
C SER A 21 -4.58 -30.23 -17.55
N GLY A 22 -4.74 -28.91 -17.69
CA GLY A 22 -5.11 -28.05 -16.58
C GLY A 22 -4.02 -27.71 -15.56
N THR A 23 -3.05 -26.91 -15.98
CA THR A 23 -2.46 -25.88 -15.12
C THR A 23 -2.39 -24.58 -15.92
N PRO A 24 -3.19 -23.55 -15.61
CA PRO A 24 -2.88 -22.20 -16.09
C PRO A 24 -1.53 -21.78 -15.46
N PRO A 25 -0.70 -21.03 -16.19
CA PRO A 25 0.55 -20.51 -15.67
C PRO A 25 0.25 -19.66 -14.44
N GLY A 26 0.69 -20.14 -13.29
CA GLY A 26 0.68 -19.41 -12.03
C GLY A 26 1.55 -18.16 -12.14
N ASP A 27 0.99 -17.10 -11.57
CA ASP A 27 1.53 -15.85 -11.03
C ASP A 27 3.05 -15.77 -10.77
N SER A 28 3.90 -16.03 -11.78
CA SER A 28 5.31 -15.72 -11.68
C SER A 28 5.48 -14.20 -11.74
N GLY A 29 5.84 -13.62 -10.60
CA GLY A 29 5.91 -12.20 -10.34
C GLY A 29 6.54 -11.33 -11.42
N MET A 30 6.19 -10.04 -11.39
CA MET A 30 6.86 -9.02 -12.20
C MET A 30 8.39 -9.11 -11.99
N PRO A 31 9.19 -9.18 -13.07
CA PRO A 31 10.63 -9.24 -12.93
C PRO A 31 11.16 -7.92 -12.35
N PRO A 32 12.06 -7.97 -11.35
CA PRO A 32 12.79 -6.80 -10.88
C PRO A 32 13.81 -6.39 -11.95
N GLY A 33 13.65 -5.19 -12.52
CA GLY A 33 14.63 -4.57 -13.40
C GLY A 33 15.69 -3.85 -12.58
N ASP A 34 16.94 -4.31 -12.66
CA ASP A 34 18.11 -3.74 -11.97
C ASP A 34 19.01 -2.91 -12.90
N SER A 35 19.53 -1.81 -12.32
CA SER A 35 20.80 -1.11 -12.56
C SER A 35 21.02 -0.19 -13.77
N GLY A 36 20.99 1.12 -13.49
CA GLY A 36 22.23 1.91 -13.53
C GLY A 36 22.24 3.22 -14.34
N MET A 37 22.09 4.35 -13.66
CA MET A 37 22.89 5.56 -13.94
C MET A 37 22.98 6.49 -12.70
N PRO A 38 24.09 7.26 -12.55
CA PRO A 38 24.39 7.96 -11.30
C PRO A 38 23.58 9.27 -11.16
N PRO A 39 23.31 9.71 -9.91
CA PRO A 39 22.60 10.94 -9.62
C PRO A 39 23.47 12.17 -9.93
N GLY A 40 22.93 13.09 -10.72
CA GLY A 40 23.39 14.46 -10.83
C GLY A 40 22.58 15.34 -9.89
N ASP A 41 23.26 15.91 -8.90
CA ASP A 41 22.72 16.74 -7.82
C ASP A 41 21.71 17.83 -8.26
N SER A 42 20.51 17.78 -7.68
CA SER A 42 19.69 18.96 -7.37
C SER A 42 18.78 18.71 -6.16
N GLY A 43 19.35 18.85 -4.96
CA GLY A 43 18.60 19.03 -3.70
C GLY A 43 17.74 17.83 -3.27
N THR A 44 18.39 16.81 -2.71
CA THR A 44 17.72 15.64 -2.12
C THR A 44 16.64 16.08 -1.13
N LEU A 45 15.38 15.72 -1.42
CA LEU A 45 14.35 15.70 -0.40
C LEU A 45 14.81 14.78 0.75
N PRO A 46 14.46 15.08 2.00
CA PRO A 46 14.77 14.14 3.05
C PRO A 46 13.92 12.89 2.76
N PRO A 47 14.45 11.67 2.99
CA PRO A 47 13.54 10.58 3.30
C PRO A 47 12.58 11.08 4.38
N VAL A 48 11.31 10.69 4.33
CA VAL A 48 10.42 10.82 5.50
C VAL A 48 11.26 10.48 6.73
N GLY A 49 11.19 11.28 7.78
CA GLY A 49 11.88 11.01 9.04
C GLY A 49 11.29 9.77 9.69
N VAL A 50 11.33 8.61 9.04
CA VAL A 50 10.92 7.33 9.60
C VAL A 50 12.06 6.89 10.51
N ALA A 51 12.02 7.40 11.74
CA ALA A 51 12.52 6.59 12.82
C ALA A 51 11.66 5.32 12.83
N ASP A 52 12.29 4.24 12.39
CA ASP A 52 11.87 2.85 12.45
C ASP A 52 10.70 2.39 11.54
N ALA A 53 10.87 1.20 10.98
CA ALA A 53 9.91 0.44 10.20
C ALA A 53 8.76 -0.09 11.07
N GLN A 54 8.22 0.75 11.96
CA GLN A 54 7.41 0.30 13.08
C GLN A 54 6.18 1.19 13.28
N GLY A 55 5.29 1.30 12.29
CA GLY A 55 3.94 1.85 12.53
C GLY A 55 2.99 0.92 13.30
N CYS A 56 3.56 -0.02 14.04
CA CYS A 56 2.88 -0.74 15.12
C CYS A 56 3.49 -0.36 16.48
N ASP A 57 4.32 0.70 16.50
CA ASP A 57 4.80 1.35 17.72
C ASP A 57 3.59 2.00 18.43
N PRO A 58 3.48 1.88 19.76
CA PRO A 58 2.56 2.71 20.54
C PRO A 58 2.69 4.21 20.28
N VAL A 59 3.79 4.71 19.71
CA VAL A 59 3.97 6.09 19.26
C VAL A 59 4.02 6.12 17.73
N LEU A 60 2.97 6.65 17.10
CA LEU A 60 2.95 6.86 15.65
C LEU A 60 2.31 8.23 15.36
N VAL A 61 3.13 9.21 15.03
CA VAL A 61 2.70 10.56 14.69
C VAL A 61 3.32 10.95 13.36
N HIS A 62 2.52 11.49 12.45
CA HIS A 62 2.98 11.92 11.13
C HIS A 62 2.34 13.25 10.74
N ALA A 63 3.01 14.00 9.86
CA ALA A 63 2.51 15.25 9.28
C ALA A 63 2.38 15.07 7.76
N LEU A 64 1.15 15.03 7.25
CA LEU A 64 0.86 14.73 5.85
C LEU A 64 -0.08 15.77 5.21
N PRO A 65 0.08 16.10 3.92
CA PRO A 65 1.21 15.67 3.06
C PRO A 65 2.55 16.24 3.58
N ASN A 66 3.64 15.50 3.33
CA ASN A 66 4.97 15.89 3.84
C ASN A 66 5.65 16.95 2.97
N ALA A 67 4.94 17.42 1.94
CA ALA A 67 5.42 18.41 1.03
C ALA A 67 4.28 19.19 0.38
N LEU A 68 4.43 20.52 0.31
CA LEU A 68 3.45 21.41 -0.30
C LEU A 68 4.06 22.22 -1.44
N TRP A 69 3.29 22.34 -2.52
CA TRP A 69 3.65 23.10 -3.71
C TRP A 69 2.66 24.22 -3.92
N PHE A 70 3.16 25.45 -4.05
CA PHE A 70 2.32 26.61 -4.31
C PHE A 70 2.46 27.05 -5.76
N ARG A 71 1.30 27.29 -6.42
CA ARG A 71 1.23 27.92 -7.74
C ARG A 71 2.05 29.21 -7.76
N HIS A 72 2.57 29.53 -8.94
CA HIS A 72 3.36 30.74 -9.15
C HIS A 72 2.61 31.99 -8.67
N GLN A 73 3.26 32.79 -7.84
CA GLN A 73 2.73 34.04 -7.32
C GLN A 73 3.39 35.25 -7.98
N VAL A 74 2.74 36.42 -7.91
CA VAL A 74 3.43 37.69 -8.14
C VAL A 74 4.13 38.09 -6.85
N VAL A 75 5.33 38.68 -6.94
CA VAL A 75 6.01 39.20 -5.75
C VAL A 75 5.08 40.10 -4.94
N GLY A 76 4.93 39.78 -3.65
CA GLY A 76 4.04 40.49 -2.73
C GLY A 76 2.58 40.02 -2.71
N THR A 77 2.20 38.99 -3.47
CA THR A 77 0.88 38.35 -3.35
C THR A 77 0.97 37.02 -2.63
N ALA A 78 -0.01 36.74 -1.76
CA ALA A 78 -0.08 35.49 -1.03
C ALA A 78 -0.87 34.44 -1.82
N SER A 79 -0.43 33.19 -1.74
CA SER A 79 -1.18 32.04 -2.24
C SER A 79 -2.46 31.80 -1.44
N ALA A 80 -3.34 30.94 -1.95
CA ALA A 80 -4.29 30.23 -1.08
C ALA A 80 -3.53 29.41 -0.02
N ALA A 81 -4.15 29.23 1.14
CA ALA A 81 -3.60 28.35 2.18
C ALA A 81 -3.74 26.89 1.77
N GLN A 82 -2.76 26.08 2.15
CA GLN A 82 -2.78 24.62 2.08
C GLN A 82 -2.63 24.05 3.48
N THR A 83 -3.30 22.92 3.73
CA THR A 83 -3.35 22.30 5.04
C THR A 83 -2.42 21.10 5.12
N VAL A 84 -1.66 20.99 6.22
CA VAL A 84 -0.97 19.76 6.64
C VAL A 84 -1.66 19.24 7.89
N LEU A 85 -2.05 17.97 7.88
CA LEU A 85 -2.64 17.31 9.04
C LEU A 85 -1.56 16.56 9.81
N VAL A 86 -1.41 16.93 11.07
CA VAL A 86 -0.56 16.25 12.05
C VAL A 86 -1.44 15.31 12.85
N ARG A 87 -1.25 14.00 12.69
CA ARG A 87 -2.13 12.97 13.26
C ARG A 87 -1.37 12.05 14.20
N ASN A 88 -1.95 11.75 15.36
CA ASN A 88 -1.47 10.68 16.23
C ASN A 88 -2.28 9.40 15.97
N ARG A 89 -1.67 8.46 15.26
CA ARG A 89 -2.20 7.11 15.03
C ARG A 89 -1.58 6.05 15.93
N GLY A 90 -0.70 6.48 16.83
CA GLY A 90 -0.20 5.66 17.91
C GLY A 90 -1.27 5.36 18.95
N ARG A 91 -0.87 4.58 19.95
CA ARG A 91 -1.69 4.19 21.10
C ARG A 91 -1.33 4.97 22.38
N THR A 92 -0.31 5.81 22.32
CA THR A 92 0.12 6.68 23.43
C THR A 92 -0.13 8.14 23.12
N HIS A 93 -0.17 8.97 24.16
CA HIS A 93 -0.30 10.41 23.99
C HIS A 93 1.02 10.99 23.48
N SER A 94 0.93 11.89 22.51
CA SER A 94 2.04 12.72 22.05
C SER A 94 1.66 14.20 22.15
N ALA A 95 2.58 15.08 21.83
CA ALA A 95 2.28 16.50 21.68
C ALA A 95 3.13 17.13 20.59
N LEU A 96 2.53 17.97 19.74
CA LEU A 96 3.26 18.84 18.83
C LEU A 96 3.89 19.97 19.64
N THR A 97 5.22 20.05 19.65
CA THR A 97 5.98 20.97 20.52
C THR A 97 6.57 22.16 19.77
N SER A 98 6.95 21.98 18.51
CA SER A 98 7.55 23.02 17.69
C SER A 98 7.21 22.82 16.21
N VAL A 99 7.06 23.94 15.49
CA VAL A 99 7.00 23.98 14.03
C VAL A 99 8.02 25.01 13.59
N GLY A 100 8.98 24.60 12.77
CA GLY A 100 10.02 25.48 12.26
C GLY A 100 9.48 26.58 11.32
N THR A 101 10.39 27.40 10.79
CA THR A 101 10.04 28.52 9.90
C THR A 101 10.90 28.50 8.66
N LEU A 102 10.32 28.84 7.50
CA LEU A 102 11.05 28.96 6.24
C LEU A 102 10.72 30.32 5.57
N PRO A 103 11.72 31.14 5.20
CA PRO A 103 11.47 32.42 4.53
C PRO A 103 10.65 32.26 3.24
N GLY A 104 9.64 33.11 3.06
CA GLY A 104 8.69 33.02 1.95
C GLY A 104 7.43 32.22 2.25
N PHE A 105 7.41 31.50 3.38
CA PHE A 105 6.25 30.73 3.83
C PHE A 105 5.79 31.20 5.20
N SER A 106 4.48 31.16 5.42
CA SER A 106 3.87 31.37 6.73
C SER A 106 3.11 30.11 7.11
N ILE A 107 3.52 29.51 8.22
CA ILE A 107 2.90 28.33 8.81
C ILE A 107 2.17 28.78 10.07
N THR A 108 0.86 28.56 10.11
CA THR A 108 0.02 28.86 11.27
C THR A 108 -0.31 27.54 11.96
N ALA A 109 0.14 27.41 13.20
CA ALA A 109 -0.21 26.31 14.09
C ALA A 109 -1.08 26.83 15.26
N PRO A 110 -1.87 25.97 15.93
CA PRO A 110 -2.46 26.33 17.21
C PRO A 110 -1.40 26.64 18.27
N THR A 111 -1.83 27.16 19.43
CA THR A 111 -0.89 27.51 20.51
C THR A 111 -0.15 26.26 21.01
N LEU A 112 1.18 26.24 20.82
CA LEU A 112 2.04 25.13 21.20
C LEU A 112 2.41 25.15 22.70
N PRO A 113 2.61 23.99 23.35
CA PRO A 113 2.46 22.65 22.78
C PRO A 113 0.98 22.23 22.65
N VAL A 114 0.66 21.47 21.60
CA VAL A 114 -0.67 20.90 21.37
C VAL A 114 -0.66 19.42 21.73
N ALA A 115 -1.49 19.00 22.68
CA ALA A 115 -1.62 17.59 23.04
C ALA A 115 -2.37 16.81 21.94
N LEU A 116 -1.85 15.64 21.59
CA LEU A 116 -2.42 14.72 20.60
C LEU A 116 -2.64 13.37 21.29
N ALA A 117 -3.87 13.12 21.74
CA ALA A 117 -4.25 11.80 22.22
C ALA A 117 -4.33 10.80 21.03
N PRO A 118 -4.32 9.48 21.27
CA PRO A 118 -4.57 8.49 20.22
C PRO A 118 -5.83 8.83 19.40
N GLY A 119 -5.69 8.93 18.08
CA GLY A 119 -6.77 9.27 17.15
C GLY A 119 -6.99 10.76 16.91
N GLU A 120 -6.38 11.65 17.72
CA GLU A 120 -6.50 13.10 17.56
C GLU A 120 -5.57 13.64 16.45
N GLU A 121 -5.95 14.79 15.92
CA GLU A 121 -5.22 15.49 14.87
C GLU A 121 -5.24 17.01 15.05
N VAL A 122 -4.27 17.67 14.42
CA VAL A 122 -4.19 19.12 14.36
C VAL A 122 -3.77 19.59 12.98
N ALA A 123 -4.43 20.63 12.48
CA ALA A 123 -4.13 21.24 11.20
C ALA A 123 -3.05 22.33 11.32
N LEU A 124 -2.12 22.33 10.37
CA LEU A 124 -1.19 23.43 10.10
C LEU A 124 -1.60 24.09 8.79
N GLU A 125 -1.80 25.41 8.81
CA GLU A 125 -2.15 26.18 7.61
C GLU A 125 -0.90 26.85 7.05
N VAL A 126 -0.56 26.55 5.80
CA VAL A 126 0.65 27.04 5.14
C VAL A 126 0.27 27.94 3.96
N THR A 127 0.87 29.12 3.90
CA THR A 127 0.75 30.04 2.76
C THR A 127 2.13 30.40 2.23
N HIS A 128 2.22 30.66 0.93
CA HIS A 128 3.42 31.19 0.28
C HIS A 128 3.22 32.68 -0.05
N LEU A 129 4.19 33.50 0.35
CA LEU A 129 4.25 34.94 0.07
C LEU A 129 5.71 35.33 -0.16
N ALA A 130 6.13 35.34 -1.43
CA ALA A 130 7.49 35.73 -1.79
C ALA A 130 7.66 37.25 -1.76
N THR A 131 8.75 37.73 -1.15
CA THR A 131 9.14 39.15 -1.15
C THR A 131 10.15 39.50 -2.25
N ALA A 132 10.61 38.51 -3.02
CA ALA A 132 11.53 38.67 -4.14
C ALA A 132 11.21 37.62 -5.21
N ALA A 133 11.58 37.92 -6.46
CA ALA A 133 11.38 36.98 -7.55
C ALA A 133 12.34 35.80 -7.44
N GLY A 134 11.91 34.63 -7.91
CA GLY A 134 12.65 33.38 -7.87
C GLY A 134 11.92 32.27 -7.09
N VAL A 135 12.57 31.12 -7.03
CA VAL A 135 12.12 29.94 -6.29
C VAL A 135 12.50 30.07 -4.82
N GLN A 136 11.59 29.71 -3.93
CA GLN A 136 11.82 29.54 -2.50
C GLN A 136 11.45 28.11 -2.13
N SER A 137 12.41 27.37 -1.59
CA SER A 137 12.17 26.02 -1.13
C SER A 137 13.04 25.64 0.06
N GLY A 138 12.61 24.61 0.79
CA GLY A 138 13.32 24.12 1.96
C GLY A 138 12.45 23.21 2.82
N ILE A 139 13.06 22.59 3.82
CA ILE A 139 12.40 21.69 4.77
C ILE A 139 12.17 22.45 6.08
N VAL A 140 10.99 22.24 6.67
CA VAL A 140 10.63 22.70 8.00
C VAL A 140 10.51 21.51 8.94
N ASP A 141 11.23 21.56 10.06
CA ASP A 141 11.12 20.53 11.10
C ASP A 141 9.82 20.71 11.91
N ILE A 142 9.12 19.61 12.14
CA ILE A 142 7.92 19.49 12.98
C ILE A 142 8.29 18.55 14.14
N GLU A 143 8.42 19.11 15.34
CA GLU A 143 8.93 18.38 16.50
C GLU A 143 7.81 17.95 17.44
N PHE A 144 7.98 16.77 18.02
CA PHE A 144 7.02 16.16 18.94
C PHE A 144 7.66 15.79 20.28
N ASN A 145 6.83 15.70 21.32
CA ASN A 145 7.21 15.05 22.56
C ASN A 145 6.92 13.55 22.49
N GLY A 146 7.99 12.74 22.47
CA GLY A 146 7.88 11.28 22.49
C GLY A 146 7.67 10.62 21.13
N ALA A 147 7.64 11.39 20.03
CA ALA A 147 7.62 10.89 18.65
C ALA A 147 8.78 11.48 17.82
N PRO A 148 9.16 10.84 16.70
CA PRO A 148 10.23 11.32 15.82
C PRO A 148 9.89 12.67 15.17
N THR A 149 10.89 13.51 14.92
CA THR A 149 10.71 14.75 14.16
C THR A 149 10.34 14.45 12.71
N GLU A 150 9.32 15.14 12.20
CA GLU A 150 8.89 15.07 10.81
C GLU A 150 9.40 16.27 9.99
N GLY A 151 9.69 16.06 8.71
CA GLY A 151 10.11 17.11 7.79
C GLY A 151 9.00 17.49 6.81
N LEU A 152 8.66 18.78 6.73
CA LEU A 152 7.72 19.33 5.76
C LEU A 152 8.48 20.11 4.67
N TYR A 153 8.54 19.58 3.45
CA TYR A 153 9.13 20.29 2.32
C TYR A 153 8.16 21.32 1.74
N LEU A 154 8.61 22.56 1.61
CA LEU A 154 7.82 23.62 1.02
C LEU A 154 8.49 24.12 -0.25
N TRP A 155 7.71 24.34 -1.30
CA TRP A 155 8.16 24.96 -2.53
C TRP A 155 7.15 25.98 -3.04
N GLY A 156 7.65 27.14 -3.47
CA GLY A 156 6.87 28.17 -4.13
C GLY A 156 7.78 29.03 -5.00
N ALA A 157 7.25 29.60 -6.07
CA ALA A 157 7.98 30.54 -6.92
C ALA A 157 7.20 31.83 -7.10
N ALA A 158 7.93 32.93 -7.30
CA ALA A 158 7.32 34.19 -7.64
C ALA A 158 8.03 34.94 -8.77
N GLY A 159 7.22 35.55 -9.64
CA GLY A 159 7.67 36.45 -10.70
C GLY A 159 7.64 37.91 -10.24
N ALA A 160 8.54 38.75 -10.78
CA ALA A 160 8.57 40.18 -10.49
C ALA A 160 7.32 40.94 -11.00
N ALA A 161 6.61 40.36 -11.97
CA ALA A 161 5.37 40.86 -12.54
C ALA A 161 4.43 39.67 -12.84
N ALA A 162 3.15 39.97 -13.10
CA ALA A 162 2.20 38.97 -13.58
C ALA A 162 2.70 38.37 -14.92
N PRO A 163 2.49 37.06 -15.14
CA PRO A 163 2.85 36.42 -16.41
C PRO A 163 2.09 37.05 -17.57
N ALA A 164 2.66 36.95 -18.78
CA ALA A 164 1.95 37.37 -19.98
C ALA A 164 0.72 36.47 -20.18
N GLU A 165 -0.42 37.05 -20.57
CA GLU A 165 -1.62 36.28 -20.88
C GLU A 165 -1.85 36.26 -22.39
N VAL A 166 -1.95 35.07 -22.97
CA VAL A 166 -2.20 34.84 -24.39
C VAL A 166 -3.51 34.08 -24.53
N SER A 167 -4.49 34.69 -25.20
CA SER A 167 -5.73 34.01 -25.55
C SER A 167 -5.49 33.07 -26.73
N VAL A 168 -5.83 31.79 -26.57
CA VAL A 168 -5.74 30.77 -27.61
C VAL A 168 -7.15 30.33 -28.05
N THR A 169 -7.33 30.16 -29.35
CA THR A 169 -8.63 29.81 -29.97
C THR A 169 -8.53 28.59 -30.89
N GLU A 170 -7.33 28.05 -31.06
CA GLU A 170 -7.00 26.89 -31.88
C GLU A 170 -5.87 26.08 -31.22
N CYS A 171 -5.81 24.79 -31.53
CA CYS A 171 -4.74 23.88 -31.13
C CYS A 171 -3.39 24.33 -31.69
N GLY A 172 -2.31 24.14 -30.94
CA GLY A 172 -0.98 24.57 -31.39
C GLY A 172 0.15 24.33 -30.40
N VAL A 173 1.31 24.94 -30.68
CA VAL A 173 2.50 24.86 -29.84
C VAL A 173 2.52 26.05 -28.87
N LEU A 174 2.77 25.77 -27.60
CA LEU A 174 2.91 26.75 -26.52
C LEU A 174 4.41 26.91 -26.20
N ASP A 175 5.05 27.95 -26.75
CA ASP A 175 6.51 28.09 -26.83
C ASP A 175 7.07 29.37 -26.15
N GLN A 176 6.23 30.07 -25.39
CA GLN A 176 6.63 31.27 -24.63
C GLN A 176 6.78 30.93 -23.16
N GLU A 177 7.98 31.15 -22.63
CA GLU A 177 8.28 31.00 -21.20
C GLU A 177 7.46 32.00 -20.37
N TRP A 178 7.12 31.65 -19.13
CA TRP A 178 6.42 32.55 -18.19
C TRP A 178 5.09 33.11 -18.73
N THR A 179 4.31 32.26 -19.40
CA THR A 179 3.10 32.67 -20.11
C THR A 179 1.89 31.83 -19.69
N VAL A 180 0.77 32.52 -19.42
CA VAL A 180 -0.55 31.93 -19.24
C VAL A 180 -1.26 31.91 -20.59
N TYR A 181 -1.44 30.73 -21.15
CA TYR A 181 -2.28 30.49 -22.31
C TYR A 181 -3.70 30.20 -21.83
N ARG A 182 -4.63 31.11 -22.10
CA ARG A 182 -6.04 30.98 -21.74
C ARG A 182 -6.86 30.60 -22.96
N LEU A 183 -7.53 29.46 -22.89
CA LEU A 183 -8.44 29.03 -23.95
C LEU A 183 -9.68 29.92 -23.98
N ALA A 184 -10.12 30.34 -25.17
CA ALA A 184 -11.26 31.26 -25.32
C ALA A 184 -12.48 30.63 -26.01
N ASN A 185 -12.37 29.37 -26.45
CA ASN A 185 -13.45 28.57 -27.02
C ASN A 185 -13.07 27.09 -27.03
N ASP A 186 -14.06 26.21 -27.19
CA ASP A 186 -13.80 24.80 -27.47
C ASP A 186 -12.96 24.65 -28.75
N VAL A 187 -12.00 23.73 -28.73
CA VAL A 187 -11.12 23.43 -29.87
C VAL A 187 -11.19 21.96 -30.24
N THR A 188 -10.87 21.63 -31.49
CA THR A 188 -10.87 20.25 -31.99
C THR A 188 -9.66 20.00 -32.89
N ALA A 189 -8.99 18.87 -32.67
CA ALA A 189 -7.89 18.37 -33.51
C ALA A 189 -8.21 17.00 -34.10
N THR A 190 -7.69 16.75 -35.31
CA THR A 190 -7.72 15.40 -35.92
C THR A 190 -6.66 14.48 -35.33
N GLY A 191 -5.59 15.03 -34.77
CA GLY A 191 -4.53 14.30 -34.06
C GLY A 191 -4.26 14.95 -32.70
N ASN A 192 -3.00 15.30 -32.44
CA ASN A 192 -2.58 16.08 -31.26
C ASN A 192 -3.21 17.48 -31.25
N CYS A 193 -3.56 18.02 -30.07
CA CYS A 193 -4.03 19.40 -29.94
C CYS A 193 -2.94 20.36 -29.44
N PHE A 194 -2.59 20.37 -28.15
CA PHE A 194 -1.58 21.30 -27.62
C PHE A 194 -0.24 20.62 -27.33
N SER A 195 0.87 21.21 -27.79
CA SER A 195 2.23 20.82 -27.41
C SER A 195 2.85 21.90 -26.53
N VAL A 196 3.32 21.55 -25.33
CA VAL A 196 4.03 22.48 -24.44
C VAL A 196 5.53 22.35 -24.66
N GLN A 197 6.18 23.44 -25.07
CA GLN A 197 7.61 23.44 -25.43
C GLN A 197 8.42 24.54 -24.74
N ALA A 198 7.85 25.24 -23.77
CA ALA A 198 8.54 26.23 -22.95
C ALA A 198 8.30 25.99 -21.45
N ASP A 199 9.18 26.54 -20.62
CA ASP A 199 9.11 26.42 -19.17
C ASP A 199 8.14 27.47 -18.58
N HIS A 200 7.61 27.19 -17.38
CA HIS A 200 6.68 28.07 -16.66
C HIS A 200 5.47 28.47 -17.51
N VAL A 201 4.95 27.51 -18.28
CA VAL A 201 3.71 27.64 -19.05
C VAL A 201 2.53 27.23 -18.18
N THR A 202 1.50 28.07 -18.14
CA THR A 202 0.17 27.67 -17.64
C THR A 202 -0.77 27.56 -18.82
N LEU A 203 -1.34 26.38 -19.06
CA LEU A 203 -2.48 26.18 -19.95
C LEU A 203 -3.77 26.16 -19.10
N ASP A 204 -4.45 27.29 -19.07
CA ASP A 204 -5.75 27.48 -18.43
C ASP A 204 -6.85 27.28 -19.48
N LEU A 205 -7.63 26.22 -19.35
CA LEU A 205 -8.68 25.90 -20.31
C LEU A 205 -9.92 26.78 -20.12
N ASP A 206 -10.00 27.61 -19.08
CA ASP A 206 -11.09 28.56 -18.80
C ASP A 206 -12.50 27.96 -18.88
N GLY A 207 -12.63 26.68 -18.52
CA GLY A 207 -13.87 25.90 -18.59
C GLY A 207 -14.23 25.38 -19.99
N TYR A 208 -13.40 25.60 -21.01
CA TYR A 208 -13.61 25.10 -22.37
C TYR A 208 -13.07 23.67 -22.57
N THR A 209 -13.45 23.08 -23.70
CA THR A 209 -13.12 21.70 -24.07
C THR A 209 -12.06 21.62 -25.16
N ILE A 210 -11.05 20.79 -24.95
CA ILE A 210 -10.17 20.25 -25.99
C ILE A 210 -10.74 18.92 -26.47
N ARG A 211 -11.07 18.82 -27.77
CA ARG A 211 -11.38 17.55 -28.43
C ARG A 211 -10.22 17.13 -29.32
N TYR A 212 -9.81 15.86 -29.29
CA TYR A 212 -8.64 15.41 -30.05
C TYR A 212 -8.83 14.02 -30.63
N GLY A 213 -7.98 13.64 -31.59
CA GLY A 213 -7.96 12.29 -32.17
C GLY A 213 -9.07 11.96 -33.18
N SER A 214 -9.87 12.94 -33.63
CA SER A 214 -10.99 12.72 -34.58
C SER A 214 -10.58 12.17 -35.96
N GLY A 215 -9.28 12.11 -36.26
CA GLY A 215 -8.72 11.51 -37.48
C GLY A 215 -8.45 10.02 -37.39
N GLY A 216 -8.61 9.39 -36.22
CA GLY A 216 -8.41 7.96 -36.00
C GLY A 216 -6.97 7.46 -36.07
N ALA A 217 -6.01 8.36 -35.80
CA ALA A 217 -4.60 7.98 -35.66
C ALA A 217 -4.32 7.43 -34.24
N ASP A 218 -3.40 6.50 -34.16
CA ASP A 218 -2.83 6.02 -32.88
C ASP A 218 -1.93 7.11 -32.27
N ARG A 219 -1.72 7.06 -30.94
CA ARG A 219 -0.76 7.90 -30.20
C ARG A 219 -0.95 9.40 -30.44
N VAL A 220 -2.20 9.84 -30.29
CA VAL A 220 -2.60 11.24 -30.38
C VAL A 220 -3.13 11.72 -29.04
N HIS A 221 -2.89 13.00 -28.71
CA HIS A 221 -3.10 13.51 -27.36
C HIS A 221 -3.81 14.86 -27.31
N GLY A 222 -4.58 15.09 -26.25
CA GLY A 222 -5.15 16.40 -25.98
C GLY A 222 -4.06 17.42 -25.65
N VAL A 223 -3.21 17.06 -24.69
CA VAL A 223 -2.02 17.83 -24.31
C VAL A 223 -0.80 16.90 -24.33
N VAL A 224 0.25 17.30 -25.04
CA VAL A 224 1.49 16.52 -25.14
C VAL A 224 2.69 17.34 -24.72
N VAL A 225 3.57 16.69 -23.95
CA VAL A 225 4.84 17.23 -23.48
C VAL A 225 5.89 16.15 -23.68
N ALA A 226 6.62 16.23 -24.78
CA ALA A 226 7.54 15.17 -25.16
C ALA A 226 8.89 15.73 -25.59
N ALA A 227 9.96 15.08 -25.16
CA ALA A 227 11.28 15.37 -25.68
C ALA A 227 11.39 14.89 -27.13
N THR A 228 12.21 15.57 -27.93
CA THR A 228 12.43 15.19 -29.34
C THR A 228 13.15 13.84 -29.49
N TRP A 229 13.81 13.35 -28.45
CA TRP A 229 14.43 12.03 -28.41
C TRP A 229 13.54 10.93 -27.84
N ALA A 230 12.35 11.28 -27.32
CA ALA A 230 11.47 10.31 -26.70
C ALA A 230 10.96 9.30 -27.76
N PRO A 231 10.81 8.02 -27.41
CA PRO A 231 10.24 7.03 -28.31
C PRO A 231 8.86 7.47 -28.81
N ASN A 232 8.63 7.33 -30.13
CA ASN A 232 7.38 7.70 -30.78
C ASN A 232 6.99 9.19 -30.66
N ALA A 233 7.92 10.08 -30.30
CA ALA A 233 7.67 11.51 -30.31
C ALA A 233 7.30 12.00 -31.71
N ASP A 234 6.19 12.73 -31.82
CA ASP A 234 5.85 13.47 -33.04
C ASP A 234 6.81 14.67 -33.17
N PRO A 235 7.63 14.76 -34.23
CA PRO A 235 8.56 15.87 -34.41
C PRO A 235 7.89 17.25 -34.44
N ALA A 236 6.61 17.33 -34.78
CA ALA A 236 5.86 18.59 -34.79
C ALA A 236 5.32 18.98 -33.40
N PHE A 237 5.25 18.02 -32.46
CA PHE A 237 4.67 18.20 -31.12
C PHE A 237 5.66 17.83 -30.01
N SER A 238 6.96 17.87 -30.29
CA SER A 238 8.02 17.58 -29.33
C SER A 238 9.07 18.69 -29.28
N GLY A 239 9.60 18.96 -28.08
CA GLY A 239 10.51 20.07 -27.82
C GLY A 239 10.37 20.64 -26.42
N GLY A 240 11.34 21.45 -26.00
CA GLY A 240 11.31 22.13 -24.69
C GLY A 240 11.65 21.25 -23.49
N SER A 241 11.60 21.86 -22.31
CA SER A 241 11.76 21.16 -21.02
C SER A 241 10.44 21.10 -20.24
N ALA A 242 9.54 22.08 -20.42
CA ALA A 242 8.26 22.23 -19.74
C ALA A 242 8.36 22.19 -18.21
N ALA A 243 9.49 22.64 -17.67
CA ALA A 243 9.68 22.77 -16.24
C ALA A 243 8.65 23.76 -15.67
N GLY A 244 7.93 23.38 -14.60
CA GLY A 244 6.93 24.27 -14.00
C GLY A 244 5.62 24.39 -14.77
N LEU A 245 5.29 23.41 -15.62
CA LEU A 245 4.03 23.38 -16.36
C LEU A 245 2.83 23.25 -15.42
N GLU A 246 1.79 24.06 -15.65
CA GLU A 246 0.46 23.89 -15.07
C GLU A 246 -0.58 23.69 -16.18
N VAL A 247 -1.39 22.62 -16.13
CA VAL A 247 -2.57 22.44 -17.01
C VAL A 247 -3.81 22.39 -16.14
N THR A 248 -4.80 23.25 -16.39
CA THR A 248 -5.92 23.40 -15.45
C THR A 248 -7.24 23.90 -16.04
N ASN A 249 -8.31 23.71 -15.27
CA ASN A 249 -9.59 24.40 -15.39
C ASN A 249 -10.34 24.18 -16.72
N GLY A 250 -10.69 22.92 -17.04
CA GLY A 250 -11.54 22.62 -18.20
C GLY A 250 -11.53 21.15 -18.59
N SER A 251 -11.95 20.84 -19.82
CA SER A 251 -12.17 19.46 -20.25
C SER A 251 -11.25 19.02 -21.39
N ILE A 252 -10.77 17.78 -21.33
CA ILE A 252 -9.99 17.12 -22.39
C ILE A 252 -10.73 15.83 -22.78
N VAL A 253 -11.32 15.80 -23.97
CA VAL A 253 -12.22 14.74 -24.41
C VAL A 253 -11.65 14.07 -25.66
N GLN A 254 -11.33 12.79 -25.54
CA GLN A 254 -10.94 11.96 -26.67
C GLN A 254 -12.12 11.75 -27.63
N ASP A 255 -11.89 11.85 -28.93
CA ASP A 255 -12.88 11.40 -29.91
C ASP A 255 -13.00 9.87 -29.87
N PRO A 256 -14.23 9.29 -29.86
CA PRO A 256 -14.41 7.83 -29.83
C PRO A 256 -13.78 7.08 -31.01
N GLY A 257 -13.48 7.79 -32.11
CA GLY A 257 -12.80 7.23 -33.27
C GLY A 257 -11.28 7.24 -33.19
N ALA A 258 -10.66 7.76 -32.12
CA ALA A 258 -9.21 7.82 -31.95
C ALA A 258 -8.58 6.41 -31.92
N GLY A 259 -7.34 6.31 -32.40
CA GLY A 259 -6.60 5.05 -32.44
C GLY A 259 -6.08 4.61 -31.06
N GLU A 260 -5.23 3.59 -31.06
CA GLU A 260 -4.64 3.04 -29.84
C GLU A 260 -3.75 4.06 -29.13
N PHE A 261 -3.62 3.98 -27.80
CA PHE A 261 -2.72 4.85 -27.01
C PHE A 261 -2.99 6.35 -27.16
N ALA A 262 -4.24 6.75 -27.39
CA ALA A 262 -4.61 8.14 -27.59
C ALA A 262 -4.84 8.86 -26.24
N HIS A 263 -3.80 9.00 -25.41
CA HIS A 263 -3.89 9.51 -24.04
C HIS A 263 -4.43 10.96 -23.95
N GLY A 264 -5.08 11.33 -22.84
CA GLY A 264 -5.59 12.68 -22.63
C GLY A 264 -4.46 13.70 -22.47
N VAL A 265 -3.64 13.52 -21.43
CA VAL A 265 -2.39 14.23 -21.19
C VAL A 265 -1.24 13.23 -21.26
N PHE A 266 -0.20 13.53 -22.04
CA PHE A 266 0.96 12.67 -22.20
C PHE A 266 2.27 13.44 -21.94
N VAL A 267 3.05 12.97 -20.97
CA VAL A 267 4.34 13.53 -20.59
C VAL A 267 5.43 12.47 -20.80
N ASN A 268 6.43 12.73 -21.64
CA ASN A 268 7.39 11.69 -22.02
C ASN A 268 8.83 12.20 -22.09
N GLN A 269 9.70 11.67 -21.22
CA GLN A 269 11.17 11.81 -21.25
C GLN A 269 11.72 13.24 -21.37
N ILE A 270 10.94 14.27 -21.03
CA ILE A 270 11.47 15.64 -20.98
C ILE A 270 12.53 15.77 -19.87
N ASN A 271 13.37 16.79 -19.91
CA ASN A 271 14.36 17.06 -18.87
C ASN A 271 13.91 18.21 -17.94
N ALA A 272 12.61 18.30 -17.63
CA ALA A 272 12.09 19.22 -16.63
C ALA A 272 12.81 19.05 -15.27
N THR A 273 13.21 20.18 -14.67
CA THR A 273 13.84 20.25 -13.34
C THR A 273 12.92 20.87 -12.27
N ALA A 274 11.63 21.03 -12.59
CA ALA A 274 10.62 21.60 -11.71
C ALA A 274 9.27 20.88 -11.92
N ASP A 275 8.39 20.97 -10.92
CA ASP A 275 7.13 20.21 -10.89
C ASP A 275 6.24 20.50 -12.10
N ILE A 276 5.45 19.49 -12.46
CA ILE A 276 4.37 19.60 -13.43
C ILE A 276 3.06 19.35 -12.69
N ALA A 277 2.13 20.29 -12.76
CA ALA A 277 0.84 20.21 -12.10
C ALA A 277 -0.30 20.03 -13.11
N LEU A 278 -1.10 19.00 -12.92
CA LEU A 278 -2.30 18.68 -13.71
C LEU A 278 -3.49 18.70 -12.76
N SER A 279 -4.34 19.74 -12.85
CA SER A 279 -5.38 19.95 -11.84
C SER A 279 -6.66 20.59 -12.33
N TYR A 280 -7.79 20.26 -11.69
CA TYR A 280 -9.11 20.80 -12.07
C TYR A 280 -9.46 20.51 -13.53
N LEU A 281 -9.10 19.32 -14.01
CA LEU A 281 -9.41 18.84 -15.34
C LEU A 281 -10.53 17.79 -15.29
N THR A 282 -11.43 17.84 -16.27
CA THR A 282 -12.27 16.69 -16.63
C THR A 282 -11.63 16.00 -17.83
N VAL A 283 -11.24 14.73 -17.72
CA VAL A 283 -10.59 14.00 -18.81
C VAL A 283 -11.38 12.74 -19.14
N ASP A 284 -11.72 12.55 -20.41
CA ASP A 284 -12.49 11.38 -20.89
C ASP A 284 -11.71 10.63 -21.98
N VAL A 285 -11.50 9.33 -21.79
CA VAL A 285 -10.86 8.43 -22.77
C VAL A 285 -11.66 7.13 -22.97
N SER A 286 -11.50 6.51 -24.14
CA SER A 286 -12.27 5.34 -24.59
C SER A 286 -11.51 4.39 -25.52
N SER A 287 -10.55 4.88 -26.30
CA SER A 287 -9.83 4.08 -27.29
C SER A 287 -8.86 3.07 -26.65
N PRO A 288 -8.54 1.94 -27.32
CA PRO A 288 -7.72 0.88 -26.76
C PRO A 288 -6.42 1.37 -26.10
N SER A 289 -6.17 0.91 -24.88
CA SER A 289 -5.02 1.27 -24.02
C SER A 289 -4.79 2.76 -23.76
N SER A 290 -5.78 3.61 -24.00
CA SER A 290 -5.67 5.02 -23.66
C SER A 290 -5.65 5.20 -22.14
N VAL A 291 -5.02 6.28 -21.70
CA VAL A 291 -4.85 6.67 -20.30
C VAL A 291 -5.24 8.14 -20.21
N ASN A 292 -5.93 8.55 -19.15
CA ASN A 292 -6.32 9.94 -18.99
C ASN A 292 -5.08 10.82 -18.79
N ILE A 293 -4.19 10.41 -17.89
CA ILE A 293 -2.93 11.08 -17.60
C ILE A 293 -1.80 10.05 -17.58
N GLU A 294 -0.89 10.16 -18.53
CA GLU A 294 0.27 9.29 -18.65
C GLU A 294 1.56 10.09 -18.58
N ALA A 295 2.50 9.60 -17.76
CA ALA A 295 3.83 10.14 -17.67
C ALA A 295 4.90 9.04 -17.59
N ASP A 296 5.84 9.09 -18.53
CA ASP A 296 6.97 8.16 -18.61
C ASP A 296 8.29 8.88 -18.29
N TYR A 297 9.13 8.23 -17.48
CA TYR A 297 10.45 8.71 -17.07
C TYR A 297 10.39 10.07 -16.36
N LYS A 298 9.34 10.27 -15.55
CA LYS A 298 9.08 11.55 -14.88
C LYS A 298 8.79 11.48 -13.39
N SER A 299 9.56 12.31 -12.70
CA SER A 299 9.48 12.68 -11.28
C SER A 299 8.82 14.06 -11.16
N TYR A 300 8.47 14.49 -9.95
CA TYR A 300 7.92 15.83 -9.68
C TYR A 300 6.54 16.09 -10.31
N LEU A 301 5.69 15.06 -10.36
CA LEU A 301 4.34 15.20 -10.91
C LEU A 301 3.32 15.41 -9.81
N HIS A 302 2.42 16.36 -10.03
CA HIS A 302 1.35 16.70 -9.12
C HIS A 302 0.01 16.62 -9.84
N VAL A 303 -0.71 15.51 -9.64
CA VAL A 303 -1.98 15.22 -10.30
C VAL A 303 -3.08 15.32 -9.27
N HIS A 304 -3.89 16.38 -9.31
CA HIS A 304 -4.87 16.60 -8.25
C HIS A 304 -6.16 17.30 -8.63
N HIS A 305 -7.25 17.03 -7.90
CA HIS A 305 -8.54 17.69 -8.11
C HIS A 305 -9.09 17.49 -9.54
N ASN A 306 -8.85 16.33 -10.15
CA ASN A 306 -9.34 16.01 -11.49
C ASN A 306 -10.52 15.04 -11.43
N GLU A 307 -11.39 15.13 -12.43
CA GLU A 307 -12.44 14.15 -12.71
C GLU A 307 -12.01 13.33 -13.94
N LEU A 308 -11.67 12.05 -13.74
CA LEU A 308 -11.05 11.21 -14.77
C LEU A 308 -11.94 10.00 -15.08
N THR A 309 -12.46 9.95 -16.31
CA THR A 309 -13.29 8.85 -16.77
C THR A 309 -12.59 8.06 -17.87
N SER A 310 -12.50 6.74 -17.70
CA SER A 310 -12.00 5.82 -18.71
C SER A 310 -13.05 4.74 -19.02
N THR A 311 -13.47 4.69 -20.29
CA THR A 311 -14.34 3.62 -20.82
C THR A 311 -13.57 2.59 -21.64
N VAL A 312 -12.24 2.62 -21.54
CA VAL A 312 -11.35 1.65 -22.20
C VAL A 312 -11.70 0.25 -21.69
N ASP A 313 -11.90 -0.68 -22.63
CA ASP A 313 -12.22 -2.08 -22.38
C ASP A 313 -11.26 -3.04 -23.10
N VAL A 314 -10.41 -2.53 -24.00
CA VAL A 314 -9.39 -3.30 -24.73
C VAL A 314 -8.01 -2.77 -24.40
N ILE A 315 -7.11 -3.66 -23.98
CA ILE A 315 -5.70 -3.33 -23.71
C ILE A 315 -4.73 -4.22 -24.50
N GLN A 316 -3.56 -3.68 -24.88
CA GLN A 316 -2.51 -4.50 -25.53
C GLN A 316 -1.64 -5.25 -24.52
N SER A 317 -1.51 -4.78 -23.28
CA SER A 317 -0.68 -5.45 -22.27
C SER A 317 -1.08 -5.09 -20.85
N ARG A 318 -1.55 -6.09 -20.09
CA ARG A 318 -1.78 -5.97 -18.65
C ARG A 318 -0.50 -5.77 -17.85
N HIS A 319 0.61 -6.37 -18.28
CA HIS A 319 1.91 -6.24 -17.61
C HIS A 319 2.46 -4.81 -17.64
N GLN A 320 2.04 -4.01 -18.63
CA GLN A 320 2.41 -2.61 -18.76
C GLN A 320 1.38 -1.66 -18.14
N PHE A 321 0.31 -2.19 -17.54
CA PHE A 321 -0.80 -1.43 -16.99
C PHE A 321 -1.45 -0.49 -18.02
N HIS A 322 -1.51 -0.92 -19.28
CA HIS A 322 -2.24 -0.18 -20.30
C HIS A 322 -3.72 -0.09 -19.92
N GLY A 323 -4.37 1.03 -20.23
CA GLY A 323 -5.76 1.26 -19.81
C GLY A 323 -5.93 1.61 -18.33
N ALA A 324 -4.84 1.91 -17.62
CA ALA A 324 -4.92 2.60 -16.34
C ALA A 324 -5.52 4.01 -16.51
N VAL A 325 -6.09 4.60 -15.45
CA VAL A 325 -6.62 5.98 -15.53
C VAL A 325 -5.49 6.99 -15.36
N ILE A 326 -4.65 6.80 -14.34
CA ILE A 326 -3.40 7.54 -14.14
C ILE A 326 -2.24 6.55 -14.21
N ARG A 327 -1.29 6.76 -15.13
CA ARG A 327 -0.14 5.89 -15.34
C ARG A 327 1.17 6.68 -15.25
N LEU A 328 1.88 6.55 -14.14
CA LEU A 328 3.13 7.27 -13.88
C LEU A 328 4.28 6.26 -13.65
N VAL A 329 5.13 6.06 -14.66
CA VAL A 329 6.14 4.98 -14.66
C VAL A 329 7.57 5.47 -14.92
N ASP A 330 8.53 4.63 -14.53
CA ASP A 330 9.97 4.77 -14.78
C ASP A 330 10.63 6.06 -14.22
N GLY A 331 10.01 6.67 -13.20
CA GLY A 331 10.58 7.77 -12.44
C GLY A 331 11.51 7.26 -11.32
N ASP A 332 12.74 6.90 -11.64
CA ASP A 332 13.67 6.35 -10.63
C ASP A 332 14.24 7.40 -9.65
N THR A 333 13.95 8.69 -9.86
CA THR A 333 14.75 9.74 -9.22
C THR A 333 14.07 10.55 -8.13
N GLU A 334 12.74 10.76 -8.08
CA GLU A 334 12.05 11.45 -6.96
C GLU A 334 10.50 11.57 -7.12
N TYR A 335 9.81 11.77 -5.99
CA TYR A 335 8.36 11.85 -5.71
C TYR A 335 7.34 12.17 -6.84
N GLN A 336 6.16 11.55 -6.70
CA GLN A 336 4.91 11.93 -7.36
C GLN A 336 3.80 12.15 -6.32
N ARG A 337 2.88 13.09 -6.57
CA ARG A 337 1.70 13.32 -5.73
C ARG A 337 0.44 13.16 -6.54
N VAL A 338 -0.40 12.20 -6.16
CA VAL A 338 -1.68 11.94 -6.80
C VAL A 338 -2.78 12.03 -5.76
N HIS A 339 -3.57 13.10 -5.76
CA HIS A 339 -4.54 13.30 -4.70
C HIS A 339 -5.80 14.09 -5.06
N ASP A 340 -6.87 13.93 -4.28
CA ASP A 340 -8.15 14.60 -4.50
C ASP A 340 -8.71 14.37 -5.92
N ASN A 341 -8.38 13.26 -6.58
CA ASN A 341 -8.96 12.93 -7.90
C ASN A 341 -10.20 12.05 -7.73
N GLU A 342 -11.21 12.29 -8.56
CA GLU A 342 -12.32 11.36 -8.78
C GLU A 342 -12.01 10.52 -10.02
N ILE A 343 -11.95 9.20 -9.84
CA ILE A 343 -11.56 8.24 -10.87
C ILE A 343 -12.71 7.27 -11.13
N VAL A 344 -13.13 7.16 -12.38
CA VAL A 344 -14.19 6.23 -12.81
C VAL A 344 -13.73 5.40 -14.01
N GLY A 345 -13.84 4.08 -13.88
CA GLY A 345 -13.48 3.13 -14.94
C GLY A 345 -11.99 2.79 -14.99
N GLY A 346 -11.49 2.41 -16.17
CA GLY A 346 -10.11 1.94 -16.35
C GLY A 346 -9.98 0.42 -16.32
N ALA A 347 -9.55 -0.16 -17.44
CA ALA A 347 -9.52 -1.60 -17.69
C ALA A 347 -8.50 -2.38 -16.83
N GLN A 348 -7.46 -1.70 -16.31
CA GLN A 348 -6.35 -2.37 -15.61
C GLN A 348 -5.99 -1.76 -14.25
N ALA A 349 -5.85 -0.44 -14.13
CA ALA A 349 -5.60 0.20 -12.81
C ALA A 349 -6.32 1.55 -12.68
N GLY A 350 -6.65 1.94 -11.45
CA GLY A 350 -7.01 3.33 -11.17
C GLY A 350 -5.76 4.22 -11.28
N ILE A 351 -4.81 3.99 -10.38
CA ILE A 351 -3.55 4.74 -10.27
C ILE A 351 -2.37 3.78 -10.29
N LEU A 352 -1.42 4.00 -11.19
CA LEU A 352 -0.08 3.42 -11.14
C LEU A 352 0.94 4.52 -10.87
N SER A 353 1.73 4.33 -9.81
CA SER A 353 2.90 5.16 -9.50
C SER A 353 4.07 4.27 -9.07
N ARG A 354 5.20 4.40 -9.79
CA ARG A 354 6.43 3.63 -9.51
C ARG A 354 7.60 4.47 -9.00
N ALA A 355 7.44 5.79 -8.93
CA ALA A 355 8.52 6.66 -8.46
C ALA A 355 8.71 6.56 -6.94
N ALA A 356 9.95 6.66 -6.49
CA ALA A 356 10.26 6.67 -5.06
C ALA A 356 9.67 7.91 -4.35
N HIS A 357 9.39 7.81 -3.06
CA HIS A 357 8.85 8.89 -2.22
C HIS A 357 7.49 9.44 -2.68
N SER A 358 6.71 8.64 -3.40
CA SER A 358 5.41 9.06 -3.91
C SER A 358 4.34 9.08 -2.81
N GLN A 359 3.35 9.95 -2.96
CA GLN A 359 2.19 10.05 -2.06
C GLN A 359 0.90 9.99 -2.87
N ILE A 360 0.04 9.03 -2.55
CA ILE A 360 -1.26 8.81 -3.19
C ILE A 360 -2.34 8.93 -2.13
N TYR A 361 -3.13 10.00 -2.15
CA TYR A 361 -4.06 10.27 -1.05
C TYR A 361 -5.34 11.00 -1.40
N LEU A 362 -6.38 10.89 -0.59
CA LEU A 362 -7.67 11.59 -0.79
C LEU A 362 -8.32 11.36 -2.17
N ASN A 363 -7.99 10.29 -2.89
CA ASN A 363 -8.64 9.96 -4.16
C ASN A 363 -9.94 9.17 -3.92
N ASP A 364 -10.98 9.41 -4.72
CA ASP A 364 -12.20 8.60 -4.80
C ASP A 364 -12.12 7.73 -6.07
N ILE A 365 -11.91 6.42 -5.89
CA ILE A 365 -11.58 5.50 -6.98
C ILE A 365 -12.70 4.47 -7.16
N ARG A 366 -13.35 4.53 -8.33
CA ARG A 366 -14.36 3.59 -8.81
C ARG A 366 -13.89 2.92 -10.10
N GLN A 367 -12.79 2.17 -9.98
CA GLN A 367 -12.22 1.43 -11.11
C GLN A 367 -13.23 0.40 -11.66
N ASN A 368 -13.20 0.15 -12.97
CA ASN A 368 -13.93 -0.95 -13.59
C ASN A 368 -12.99 -1.75 -14.48
N ALA A 369 -12.18 -2.59 -13.83
CA ALA A 369 -11.23 -3.44 -14.52
C ALA A 369 -11.93 -4.54 -15.33
N ASN A 370 -11.24 -5.05 -16.35
CA ASN A 370 -11.70 -6.18 -17.17
C ASN A 370 -10.72 -7.37 -17.15
N TYR A 371 -9.48 -7.10 -16.74
CA TYR A 371 -8.33 -7.98 -16.89
C TYR A 371 -7.71 -8.31 -15.54
N THR A 372 -6.95 -9.40 -15.50
CA THR A 372 -6.26 -9.93 -14.33
C THR A 372 -5.18 -8.99 -13.77
N ASN A 373 -4.95 -9.06 -12.45
CA ASN A 373 -3.90 -8.30 -11.74
C ASN A 373 -4.15 -6.79 -11.82
N ASP A 374 -5.40 -6.47 -11.59
CA ASP A 374 -6.05 -5.19 -11.64
C ASP A 374 -6.22 -4.62 -10.24
N PHE A 375 -5.60 -3.47 -10.00
CA PHE A 375 -5.63 -2.82 -8.70
C PHE A 375 -6.04 -1.37 -8.86
N SER A 376 -6.89 -0.91 -7.95
CA SER A 376 -7.29 0.49 -7.86
C SER A 376 -6.07 1.38 -7.62
N VAL A 377 -5.12 0.91 -6.80
CA VAL A 377 -3.85 1.59 -6.57
C VAL A 377 -2.67 0.62 -6.63
N VAL A 378 -1.71 0.94 -7.49
CA VAL A 378 -0.39 0.30 -7.59
C VAL A 378 0.66 1.36 -7.25
N GLY A 379 1.02 1.44 -5.97
CA GLY A 379 2.06 2.34 -5.46
C GLY A 379 3.27 1.55 -5.00
N THR A 380 4.19 1.23 -5.92
CA THR A 380 5.29 0.27 -5.65
C THR A 380 6.68 0.89 -5.64
N GLY A 381 6.77 2.22 -5.77
CA GLY A 381 8.04 2.94 -5.61
C GLY A 381 8.53 2.85 -4.17
N THR A 382 9.85 2.84 -3.97
CA THR A 382 10.45 2.84 -2.63
C THR A 382 9.96 4.04 -1.80
N ASP A 383 9.68 3.84 -0.51
CA ASP A 383 9.20 4.92 0.39
C ASP A 383 7.88 5.58 -0.08
N THR A 384 6.98 4.81 -0.70
CA THR A 384 5.67 5.31 -1.15
C THR A 384 4.61 5.25 -0.06
N ASP A 385 3.80 6.30 0.05
CA ASP A 385 2.64 6.38 0.94
C ASP A 385 1.33 6.32 0.15
N VAL A 386 0.41 5.46 0.58
CA VAL A 386 -0.95 5.36 0.06
C VAL A 386 -1.93 5.52 1.22
N PHE A 387 -2.63 6.67 1.32
CA PHE A 387 -3.44 6.96 2.49
C PHE A 387 -4.69 7.80 2.26
N ASP A 388 -5.67 7.75 3.16
CA ASP A 388 -6.92 8.51 3.07
C ASP A 388 -7.69 8.34 1.73
N ASN A 389 -7.42 7.27 0.97
CA ASN A 389 -8.15 7.03 -0.26
C ASN A 389 -9.47 6.31 0.03
N VAL A 390 -10.46 6.65 -0.78
CA VAL A 390 -11.74 5.97 -0.83
C VAL A 390 -11.73 5.08 -2.08
N ILE A 391 -11.75 3.76 -1.89
CA ILE A 391 -11.57 2.79 -2.97
C ILE A 391 -12.78 1.85 -3.02
N ARG A 392 -13.57 1.98 -4.08
CA ARG A 392 -14.79 1.18 -4.31
C ARG A 392 -14.88 0.80 -5.78
N PRO A 393 -13.97 -0.06 -6.29
CA PRO A 393 -14.05 -0.52 -7.67
C PRO A 393 -15.42 -1.18 -7.96
N LEU A 394 -15.96 -0.91 -9.14
CA LEU A 394 -17.06 -1.69 -9.72
C LEU A 394 -16.58 -3.10 -10.04
N SER A 395 -15.34 -3.20 -10.51
CA SER A 395 -14.56 -4.44 -10.53
C SER A 395 -13.08 -4.12 -10.36
N GLY A 396 -12.43 -4.93 -9.53
CA GLY A 396 -11.01 -5.02 -9.33
C GLY A 396 -10.58 -5.03 -7.87
N ARG A 397 -9.27 -5.09 -7.66
CA ARG A 397 -8.67 -5.15 -6.32
C ARG A 397 -8.44 -3.75 -5.77
N GLY A 398 -8.20 -3.68 -4.46
CA GLY A 398 -7.88 -2.43 -3.78
C GLY A 398 -6.43 -2.01 -4.00
N ILE A 399 -5.59 -2.20 -2.98
CA ILE A 399 -4.21 -1.69 -2.97
C ILE A 399 -3.20 -2.83 -3.12
N LEU A 400 -2.26 -2.69 -4.05
CA LEU A 400 -1.06 -3.51 -4.10
C LEU A 400 0.07 -2.85 -3.29
N VAL A 401 0.57 -3.57 -2.28
CA VAL A 401 1.72 -3.22 -1.46
C VAL A 401 2.89 -4.13 -1.83
N SER A 402 3.82 -3.60 -2.61
CA SER A 402 5.05 -4.27 -3.06
C SER A 402 6.17 -3.22 -3.16
N GLY A 403 7.42 -3.65 -3.07
CA GLY A 403 8.59 -2.76 -3.03
C GLY A 403 9.10 -2.50 -1.61
N ILE A 404 9.98 -1.51 -1.45
CA ILE A 404 10.68 -1.27 -0.18
C ILE A 404 10.03 -0.10 0.56
N ARG A 405 9.66 -0.30 1.83
CA ARG A 405 9.08 0.72 2.74
C ARG A 405 7.82 1.38 2.17
N VAL A 406 6.99 0.63 1.45
CA VAL A 406 5.67 1.08 1.05
C VAL A 406 4.71 1.03 2.24
N ARG A 407 3.96 2.12 2.45
CA ARG A 407 3.01 2.27 3.54
C ARG A 407 1.59 2.47 3.00
N ALA A 408 0.67 1.63 3.42
CA ALA A 408 -0.76 1.76 3.10
C ALA A 408 -1.56 1.97 4.39
N PHE A 409 -2.20 3.13 4.57
CA PHE A 409 -2.86 3.44 5.82
C PHE A 409 -4.06 4.37 5.73
N GLU A 410 -5.00 4.23 6.66
CA GLU A 410 -6.21 5.10 6.72
C GLU A 410 -7.04 5.10 5.43
N ASN A 411 -6.91 4.07 4.59
CA ASN A 411 -7.74 3.92 3.41
C ASN A 411 -9.07 3.24 3.79
N ASP A 412 -10.13 3.61 3.09
CA ASP A 412 -11.45 2.98 3.15
C ASP A 412 -11.72 2.23 1.85
N ILE A 413 -11.64 0.90 1.90
CA ILE A 413 -11.57 0.02 0.74
C ILE A 413 -12.73 -0.97 0.77
N GLU A 414 -13.47 -1.08 -0.33
CA GLU A 414 -14.42 -2.17 -0.60
C GLU A 414 -14.16 -2.73 -1.99
N ALA A 415 -13.44 -3.86 -2.07
CA ALA A 415 -13.03 -4.48 -3.33
C ALA A 415 -13.97 -5.64 -3.72
N THR A 416 -14.28 -5.73 -5.01
CA THR A 416 -15.13 -6.78 -5.60
C THR A 416 -14.62 -7.10 -7.00
N GLU A 417 -14.77 -8.35 -7.44
CA GLU A 417 -14.40 -8.78 -8.78
C GLU A 417 -15.62 -9.05 -9.65
N LEU A 418 -15.43 -8.88 -10.95
CA LEU A 418 -16.40 -9.22 -11.96
C LEU A 418 -16.46 -10.74 -12.19
N ALA A 419 -17.66 -11.25 -12.49
CA ALA A 419 -17.90 -12.69 -12.58
C ALA A 419 -17.18 -13.38 -13.75
N ASN A 420 -16.88 -12.64 -14.84
CA ASN A 420 -16.36 -13.18 -16.10
C ASN A 420 -15.23 -12.31 -16.64
N ASN A 421 -14.01 -12.55 -16.14
CA ASN A 421 -12.81 -11.82 -16.52
C ASN A 421 -12.45 -12.13 -17.98
N ASP A 422 -11.96 -11.13 -18.72
CA ASP A 422 -11.66 -11.27 -20.16
C ASP A 422 -10.55 -12.30 -20.44
N GLU A 423 -9.65 -12.56 -19.48
CA GLU A 423 -8.59 -13.57 -19.59
C GLU A 423 -9.06 -14.97 -19.15
N TYR A 424 -9.88 -15.07 -18.11
CA TYR A 424 -10.29 -16.35 -17.52
C TYR A 424 -11.61 -16.91 -18.08
N GLY A 425 -12.45 -16.08 -18.69
CA GLY A 425 -13.82 -16.46 -19.09
C GLY A 425 -14.71 -16.83 -17.89
N GLY A 426 -14.35 -16.32 -16.70
CA GLY A 426 -14.92 -16.62 -15.39
C GLY A 426 -14.18 -15.82 -14.31
N CYS A 427 -14.39 -16.15 -13.04
CA CYS A 427 -13.67 -15.50 -11.96
C CYS A 427 -12.15 -15.69 -12.10
N GLN A 428 -11.40 -14.61 -11.89
CA GLN A 428 -9.96 -14.72 -11.69
C GLN A 428 -9.68 -15.61 -10.48
N ILE A 429 -8.63 -16.44 -10.55
CA ILE A 429 -8.13 -17.21 -9.41
C ILE A 429 -7.80 -16.28 -8.24
N GLY A 430 -8.26 -16.63 -7.04
CA GLY A 430 -8.10 -15.83 -5.84
C GLY A 430 -9.11 -14.68 -5.70
N GLY A 431 -9.76 -14.28 -6.80
CA GLY A 431 -10.79 -13.24 -6.80
C GLY A 431 -10.29 -11.88 -6.30
N ALA A 432 -11.13 -11.21 -5.50
CA ALA A 432 -10.92 -9.83 -5.05
C ALA A 432 -10.03 -9.75 -3.81
N TYR A 433 -9.13 -8.76 -3.75
CA TYR A 433 -8.37 -8.45 -2.55
C TYR A 433 -8.56 -6.97 -2.19
N ALA A 434 -8.89 -6.67 -0.94
CA ALA A 434 -8.89 -5.27 -0.51
C ALA A 434 -7.47 -4.73 -0.37
N ILE A 435 -6.56 -5.49 0.25
CA ILE A 435 -5.13 -5.20 0.26
C ILE A 435 -4.35 -6.47 -0.05
N GLN A 436 -3.37 -6.37 -0.95
CA GLN A 436 -2.40 -7.43 -1.20
C GLN A 436 -0.99 -6.96 -0.83
N VAL A 437 -0.29 -7.74 -0.02
CA VAL A 437 1.16 -7.63 0.21
C VAL A 437 1.84 -8.66 -0.66
N GLU A 438 2.71 -8.26 -1.58
CA GLU A 438 3.25 -9.16 -2.59
C GLU A 438 4.77 -9.05 -2.75
N ASN A 439 5.37 -10.13 -3.28
CA ASN A 439 6.72 -10.26 -3.83
C ASN A 439 7.46 -8.92 -4.03
N GLY A 440 8.64 -8.82 -3.40
CA GLY A 440 9.42 -7.57 -3.34
C GLY A 440 9.03 -6.63 -2.20
N ALA A 441 7.97 -6.92 -1.44
CA ALA A 441 7.65 -6.20 -0.20
C ALA A 441 8.75 -6.39 0.87
N GLU A 442 9.41 -5.31 1.24
CA GLU A 442 10.42 -5.26 2.30
C GLU A 442 10.18 -4.03 3.18
N GLN A 443 10.09 -4.23 4.49
CA GLN A 443 9.83 -3.21 5.49
C GLN A 443 8.53 -2.43 5.21
N CYS A 444 7.59 -3.05 4.50
CA CYS A 444 6.30 -2.47 4.19
C CYS A 444 5.39 -2.48 5.41
N LEU A 445 4.48 -1.52 5.46
CA LEU A 445 3.62 -1.30 6.59
C LEU A 445 2.17 -1.05 6.15
N VAL A 446 1.24 -1.85 6.66
CA VAL A 446 -0.20 -1.69 6.39
C VAL A 446 -0.90 -1.42 7.71
N PHE A 447 -1.51 -0.24 7.91
CA PHE A 447 -2.11 0.08 9.21
C PHE A 447 -3.34 0.98 9.17
N ALA A 448 -4.20 0.86 10.18
CA ALA A 448 -5.39 1.71 10.34
C ALA A 448 -6.33 1.79 9.12
N ASN A 449 -6.30 0.80 8.22
CA ASN A 449 -7.23 0.74 7.10
C ASN A 449 -8.55 0.09 7.51
N ARG A 450 -9.64 0.52 6.88
CA ARG A 450 -10.86 -0.28 6.75
C ARG A 450 -10.80 -0.97 5.39
N ALA A 451 -10.60 -2.29 5.38
CA ALA A 451 -10.41 -3.06 4.16
C ALA A 451 -11.43 -4.18 4.07
N VAL A 452 -12.34 -4.08 3.09
CA VAL A 452 -13.44 -5.02 2.88
C VAL A 452 -13.28 -5.77 1.56
N GLY A 453 -13.18 -7.10 1.61
CA GLY A 453 -13.30 -7.98 0.44
C GLY A 453 -14.74 -8.44 0.28
N ILE A 454 -15.33 -8.23 -0.90
CA ILE A 454 -16.71 -8.62 -1.20
C ILE A 454 -16.70 -9.88 -2.07
N ALA A 455 -17.09 -11.00 -1.48
CA ALA A 455 -17.30 -12.25 -2.20
C ALA A 455 -18.73 -12.30 -2.74
N ASP A 456 -18.89 -12.11 -4.04
CA ASP A 456 -20.18 -12.28 -4.74
C ASP A 456 -20.10 -13.48 -5.69
N ALA A 457 -19.91 -13.24 -6.99
CA ALA A 457 -19.66 -14.31 -7.95
C ALA A 457 -18.27 -14.94 -7.75
N CYS A 458 -17.28 -14.10 -7.41
CA CYS A 458 -15.90 -14.49 -7.16
C CYS A 458 -15.59 -14.45 -5.67
N GLU A 459 -14.60 -15.23 -5.26
CA GLU A 459 -14.10 -15.21 -3.89
C GLU A 459 -13.42 -13.88 -3.56
N ALA A 460 -13.24 -13.60 -2.28
CA ALA A 460 -12.57 -12.39 -1.84
C ALA A 460 -11.76 -12.60 -0.57
N SER A 461 -10.66 -11.85 -0.45
CA SER A 461 -9.88 -11.71 0.77
C SER A 461 -9.82 -10.25 1.22
N ALA A 462 -9.89 -10.00 2.51
CA ALA A 462 -9.67 -8.65 3.03
C ALA A 462 -8.16 -8.30 3.02
N LEU A 463 -7.32 -9.23 3.48
CA LEU A 463 -5.87 -9.18 3.30
C LEU A 463 -5.40 -10.42 2.54
N LYS A 464 -4.55 -10.23 1.54
CA LYS A 464 -3.79 -11.32 0.93
C LYS A 464 -2.30 -11.05 1.04
N ALA A 465 -1.53 -12.08 1.36
CA ALA A 465 -0.08 -12.05 1.24
C ALA A 465 0.39 -13.14 0.27
N THR A 466 1.17 -12.74 -0.73
CA THR A 466 1.62 -13.61 -1.82
C THR A 466 3.15 -13.55 -1.94
N GLU A 467 3.82 -14.70 -1.88
CA GLU A 467 5.28 -14.80 -2.09
C GLU A 467 6.14 -13.90 -1.17
N VAL A 468 5.68 -13.64 0.06
CA VAL A 468 6.44 -12.83 1.03
C VAL A 468 7.57 -13.67 1.64
N ARG A 469 8.81 -13.18 1.54
CA ARG A 469 10.01 -13.89 2.03
C ARG A 469 10.26 -13.66 3.51
N ALA A 470 11.04 -14.54 4.14
CA ALA A 470 11.58 -14.33 5.48
C ALA A 470 12.41 -13.03 5.56
N ASP A 471 12.54 -12.51 6.78
CA ASP A 471 13.45 -11.40 7.12
C ASP A 471 13.21 -10.09 6.35
N THR A 472 12.05 -9.95 5.70
CA THR A 472 11.65 -8.72 5.00
C THR A 472 11.14 -7.64 5.94
N GLY A 473 10.69 -8.00 7.15
CA GLY A 473 10.24 -7.03 8.15
C GLY A 473 8.89 -6.37 7.86
N ASN A 474 8.03 -6.99 7.04
CA ASN A 474 6.71 -6.46 6.73
C ASN A 474 5.77 -6.57 7.93
N ARG A 475 4.99 -5.51 8.19
CA ARG A 475 4.06 -5.45 9.32
C ARG A 475 2.68 -5.00 8.90
N VAL A 476 1.65 -5.65 9.45
CA VAL A 476 0.24 -5.33 9.20
C VAL A 476 -0.46 -5.10 10.53
N CYS A 477 -0.85 -3.86 10.83
CA CYS A 477 -1.15 -3.46 12.20
C CYS A 477 -2.42 -2.63 12.35
N HIS A 478 -3.27 -2.96 13.31
CA HIS A 478 -4.42 -2.11 13.68
C HIS A 478 -5.38 -1.77 12.54
N ASN A 479 -5.53 -2.67 11.57
CA ASN A 479 -6.53 -2.56 10.53
C ASN A 479 -7.82 -3.25 10.95
N ARG A 480 -8.92 -2.89 10.29
CA ARG A 480 -10.15 -3.66 10.29
C ARG A 480 -10.30 -4.34 8.92
N PHE A 481 -10.02 -5.64 8.89
CA PHE A 481 -10.18 -6.50 7.73
C PHE A 481 -11.50 -7.24 7.80
N GLU A 482 -12.35 -7.09 6.79
CA GLU A 482 -13.64 -7.79 6.69
C GLU A 482 -13.79 -8.45 5.33
N ALA A 483 -14.01 -9.76 5.30
CA ALA A 483 -14.41 -10.45 4.08
C ALA A 483 -15.83 -10.95 4.22
N ARG A 484 -16.72 -10.47 3.35
CA ARG A 484 -18.16 -10.78 3.44
C ARG A 484 -18.72 -11.36 2.15
N ARG A 485 -19.67 -12.26 2.30
CA ARG A 485 -20.43 -12.89 1.22
C ARG A 485 -21.68 -12.09 0.90
N ILE A 486 -21.98 -11.96 -0.39
CA ILE A 486 -23.25 -11.43 -0.86
C ILE A 486 -24.26 -12.58 -1.06
N GLY A 487 -25.38 -12.49 -0.35
CA GLY A 487 -26.46 -13.49 -0.45
C GLY A 487 -26.01 -14.91 -0.09
N ALA A 488 -26.50 -15.90 -0.84
CA ALA A 488 -26.24 -17.31 -0.62
C ALA A 488 -25.15 -17.88 -1.56
N THR A 489 -24.21 -17.04 -2.01
CA THR A 489 -23.10 -17.46 -2.89
C THR A 489 -22.27 -18.60 -2.27
N ILE A 490 -21.59 -19.40 -3.10
CA ILE A 490 -20.59 -20.37 -2.65
C ILE A 490 -19.16 -19.80 -2.65
N ALA A 491 -18.98 -18.58 -3.16
CA ALA A 491 -17.68 -17.92 -3.19
C ALA A 491 -17.14 -17.72 -1.77
N GLY A 492 -15.85 -18.03 -1.59
CA GLY A 492 -15.18 -17.90 -0.30
C GLY A 492 -14.93 -16.44 0.06
N ALA A 493 -15.16 -16.09 1.33
CA ALA A 493 -14.84 -14.80 1.91
C ALA A 493 -13.85 -14.99 3.07
N TYR A 494 -12.58 -14.66 2.81
CA TYR A 494 -11.46 -14.96 3.70
C TYR A 494 -10.91 -13.71 4.37
N GLY A 495 -10.74 -13.73 5.69
CA GLY A 495 -10.20 -12.58 6.43
C GLY A 495 -8.77 -12.29 5.99
N VAL A 496 -7.88 -13.26 6.19
CA VAL A 496 -6.48 -13.22 5.76
C VAL A 496 -6.15 -14.47 4.95
N THR A 497 -5.55 -14.28 3.77
CA THR A 497 -5.13 -15.37 2.89
C THR A 497 -3.62 -15.33 2.64
N PHE A 498 -2.96 -16.49 2.71
CA PHE A 498 -1.52 -16.62 2.47
C PHE A 498 -1.21 -17.54 1.28
N SER A 499 -0.75 -16.99 0.16
CA SER A 499 -0.29 -17.77 -0.99
C SER A 499 1.24 -17.78 -1.08
N GLY A 500 1.90 -18.78 -0.49
CA GLY A 500 3.33 -18.97 -0.63
C GLY A 500 4.17 -17.99 0.20
N ILE A 501 3.82 -17.76 1.47
CA ILE A 501 4.71 -17.02 2.39
C ILE A 501 5.84 -17.92 2.91
N PHE A 502 7.01 -17.34 3.14
CA PHE A 502 8.19 -18.03 3.65
C PHE A 502 8.76 -17.32 4.89
N GLY A 503 7.89 -16.90 5.80
CA GLY A 503 8.18 -15.97 6.89
C GLY A 503 7.86 -14.51 6.53
N GLY A 504 8.34 -13.58 7.36
CA GLY A 504 8.32 -12.14 7.04
C GLY A 504 6.98 -11.42 7.15
N MET A 505 5.91 -12.10 7.58
CA MET A 505 4.60 -11.50 7.84
C MET A 505 4.27 -11.46 9.32
N HIS A 506 4.24 -10.26 9.90
CA HIS A 506 3.81 -10.02 11.28
C HIS A 506 2.52 -9.19 11.31
N ILE A 507 1.43 -9.81 11.76
CA ILE A 507 0.07 -9.26 11.75
C ILE A 507 -0.30 -8.94 13.21
N ILE A 508 -0.45 -7.66 13.55
CA ILE A 508 -0.49 -7.20 14.94
C ILE A 508 -1.75 -6.38 15.25
N GLY A 509 -2.54 -6.83 16.21
CA GLY A 509 -3.63 -6.02 16.78
C GLY A 509 -4.69 -5.56 15.77
N ASN A 510 -4.95 -6.36 14.73
CA ASN A 510 -6.00 -6.13 13.75
C ASN A 510 -7.33 -6.74 14.22
N GLU A 511 -8.45 -6.20 13.71
CA GLU A 511 -9.75 -6.88 13.71
C GLU A 511 -9.89 -7.66 12.40
N ILE A 512 -10.09 -8.97 12.49
CA ILE A 512 -10.22 -9.86 11.33
C ILE A 512 -11.61 -10.49 11.38
N ILE A 513 -12.42 -10.17 10.37
CA ILE A 513 -13.81 -10.59 10.23
C ILE A 513 -13.96 -11.36 8.90
N ALA A 514 -14.59 -12.54 8.94
CA ALA A 514 -14.79 -13.33 7.72
C ALA A 514 -16.02 -14.22 7.76
N ASP A 515 -16.65 -14.40 6.60
CA ASP A 515 -17.80 -15.29 6.42
C ASP A 515 -17.41 -16.74 6.04
N THR A 516 -16.18 -17.02 5.60
CA THR A 516 -15.75 -18.38 5.23
C THR A 516 -14.61 -18.89 6.10
N ALA A 517 -13.47 -18.20 6.11
CA ALA A 517 -12.42 -18.49 7.07
C ALA A 517 -11.68 -17.23 7.51
N LEU A 518 -11.31 -17.18 8.79
CA LEU A 518 -10.59 -16.03 9.34
C LEU A 518 -9.14 -16.00 8.86
N VAL A 519 -8.50 -17.17 8.83
CA VAL A 519 -7.18 -17.39 8.24
C VAL A 519 -7.26 -18.53 7.25
N HIS A 520 -6.77 -18.30 6.03
CA HIS A 520 -6.80 -19.28 4.94
C HIS A 520 -5.40 -19.45 4.33
N PHE A 521 -4.92 -20.69 4.36
CA PHE A 521 -3.76 -21.11 3.57
C PHE A 521 -4.30 -21.93 2.39
N PRO A 522 -4.35 -21.39 1.16
CA PRO A 522 -4.83 -22.11 -0.01
C PRO A 522 -3.75 -23.09 -0.51
N TRP A 523 -3.85 -23.50 -1.77
CA TRP A 523 -2.97 -24.48 -2.39
C TRP A 523 -1.48 -24.16 -2.34
N ASP A 524 -1.06 -22.89 -2.29
CA ASP A 524 0.37 -22.57 -2.24
C ASP A 524 0.97 -22.74 -0.84
N GLY A 525 0.12 -22.84 0.18
CA GLY A 525 0.53 -22.96 1.59
C GLY A 525 1.31 -21.73 2.07
N GLY A 526 2.13 -21.91 3.09
CA GLY A 526 2.97 -20.85 3.63
C GLY A 526 3.51 -21.15 5.02
N ILE A 527 4.71 -20.65 5.32
CA ILE A 527 5.37 -20.86 6.60
C ILE A 527 5.58 -19.55 7.37
N GLY A 528 5.53 -19.61 8.71
CA GLY A 528 6.05 -18.56 9.58
C GLY A 528 5.22 -17.27 9.68
N ALA A 529 3.90 -17.33 9.51
CA ALA A 529 3.01 -16.21 9.83
C ALA A 529 2.89 -16.00 11.34
N VAL A 530 3.02 -14.76 11.80
CA VAL A 530 2.82 -14.40 13.22
C VAL A 530 1.63 -13.48 13.38
N PHE A 531 0.67 -13.90 14.21
CA PHE A 531 -0.50 -13.14 14.62
C PHE A 531 -0.35 -12.73 16.08
N ASP A 532 -0.06 -11.46 16.35
CA ASP A 532 0.10 -10.92 17.69
C ASP A 532 -1.10 -10.05 18.08
N SER A 533 -1.77 -10.37 19.17
CA SER A 533 -2.81 -9.53 19.79
C SER A 533 -4.01 -9.20 18.89
N ASN A 534 -4.27 -9.98 17.83
CA ASN A 534 -5.39 -9.76 16.91
C ASN A 534 -6.72 -10.13 17.57
N LEU A 535 -7.80 -9.55 17.07
CA LEU A 535 -9.18 -9.93 17.41
C LEU A 535 -9.83 -10.61 16.21
N PHE A 536 -10.22 -11.87 16.39
CA PHE A 536 -10.92 -12.66 15.39
C PHE A 536 -12.43 -12.66 15.65
N ILE A 537 -13.23 -12.41 14.62
CA ILE A 537 -14.70 -12.26 14.71
C ILE A 537 -15.35 -13.01 13.55
N ARG A 538 -16.35 -13.85 13.80
CA ARG A 538 -17.10 -14.48 12.71
C ARG A 538 -17.98 -13.44 12.03
N GLY A 539 -17.97 -13.43 10.70
CA GLY A 539 -18.84 -12.56 9.91
C GLY A 539 -20.33 -12.90 10.04
N ASP A 540 -21.18 -11.98 9.58
CA ASP A 540 -22.63 -12.04 9.77
C ASP A 540 -23.35 -12.98 8.78
N ASN A 541 -22.68 -13.40 7.70
CA ASN A 541 -23.25 -14.28 6.66
C ASN A 541 -22.35 -15.51 6.41
N PRO A 542 -22.07 -16.32 7.45
CA PRO A 542 -21.12 -17.40 7.33
C PRO A 542 -21.60 -18.47 6.35
N VAL A 543 -20.66 -19.12 5.65
CA VAL A 543 -20.95 -20.38 4.95
C VAL A 543 -21.64 -21.37 5.92
N PRO A 544 -22.54 -22.24 5.43
CA PRO A 544 -23.19 -23.21 6.28
C PRO A 544 -22.20 -24.07 7.06
N ALA A 545 -22.55 -24.41 8.31
CA ALA A 545 -21.80 -25.40 9.07
C ALA A 545 -21.85 -26.76 8.36
N GLY A 546 -20.74 -27.48 8.35
CA GLY A 546 -20.61 -28.77 7.69
C GLY A 546 -19.24 -29.38 7.94
N ASP A 547 -19.01 -30.52 7.30
CA ASP A 547 -17.71 -31.21 7.31
C ASP A 547 -16.96 -30.91 6.00
N GLY A 548 -15.65 -30.75 6.07
CA GLY A 548 -14.80 -30.55 4.89
C GLY A 548 -14.39 -29.09 4.63
N PRO A 549 -13.66 -28.84 3.53
CA PRO A 549 -13.02 -27.56 3.27
C PRO A 549 -13.99 -26.43 2.89
N ASP A 550 -15.23 -26.77 2.50
CA ASP A 550 -16.26 -25.79 2.08
C ASP A 550 -17.08 -25.22 3.26
N ALA A 551 -16.83 -25.71 4.49
CA ALA A 551 -17.48 -25.24 5.70
C ALA A 551 -16.78 -24.02 6.31
N TYR A 552 -17.37 -23.45 7.36
CA TYR A 552 -16.77 -22.33 8.08
C TYR A 552 -15.63 -22.80 8.96
N TRP A 553 -14.49 -22.11 8.93
CA TRP A 553 -13.31 -22.43 9.74
C TRP A 553 -12.65 -21.19 10.34
N THR A 554 -12.17 -21.28 11.57
CA THR A 554 -11.31 -20.24 12.16
C THR A 554 -9.95 -20.26 11.46
N LEU A 555 -9.36 -21.44 11.26
CA LEU A 555 -8.17 -21.63 10.43
C LEU A 555 -8.42 -22.72 9.39
N LEU A 556 -8.28 -22.37 8.11
CA LEU A 556 -8.43 -23.28 6.99
C LEU A 556 -7.07 -23.53 6.35
N PHE A 557 -6.60 -24.77 6.43
CA PHE A 557 -5.38 -25.22 5.78
C PHE A 557 -5.73 -26.05 4.55
N GLY A 558 -5.25 -25.55 3.40
CA GLY A 558 -5.36 -26.17 2.09
C GLY A 558 -4.38 -27.30 1.91
N ASN A 559 -4.04 -27.60 0.65
CA ASN A 559 -3.35 -28.84 0.31
C ASN A 559 -1.84 -28.81 0.57
N SER A 560 -1.14 -27.70 0.31
CA SER A 560 0.32 -27.67 0.46
C SER A 560 0.80 -27.41 1.90
N ALA A 561 2.12 -27.46 2.09
CA ALA A 561 2.76 -27.22 3.37
C ALA A 561 2.42 -25.83 3.94
N ALA A 562 1.81 -25.79 5.10
CA ALA A 562 1.41 -24.57 5.79
C ALA A 562 1.72 -24.67 7.29
N ALA A 563 2.93 -24.27 7.68
CA ALA A 563 3.50 -24.58 8.98
C ALA A 563 3.93 -23.34 9.77
N GLU A 564 4.22 -23.50 11.05
CA GLU A 564 4.78 -22.45 11.90
C GLU A 564 3.90 -21.18 12.02
N ALA A 565 2.60 -21.28 11.72
CA ALA A 565 1.67 -20.20 12.03
C ALA A 565 1.57 -20.05 13.55
N THR A 566 1.78 -18.85 14.06
CA THR A 566 1.82 -18.60 15.52
C THR A 566 0.82 -17.52 15.90
N LEU A 567 -0.09 -17.85 16.82
CA LEU A 567 -1.02 -16.92 17.42
C LEU A 567 -0.53 -16.59 18.82
N ILE A 568 -0.16 -15.33 19.06
CA ILE A 568 0.32 -14.81 20.34
C ILE A 568 -0.72 -13.82 20.85
N ASP A 569 -1.23 -14.01 22.07
CA ASP A 569 -2.16 -13.08 22.75
C ASP A 569 -3.41 -12.69 21.92
N SER A 570 -3.71 -13.47 20.89
CA SER A 570 -4.81 -13.22 19.97
C SER A 570 -6.11 -13.72 20.59
N ARG A 571 -7.16 -12.92 20.45
CA ARG A 571 -8.45 -13.14 21.07
C ARG A 571 -9.50 -13.52 20.05
N PHE A 572 -10.49 -14.28 20.50
CA PHE A 572 -11.61 -14.72 19.69
C PHE A 572 -12.89 -14.15 20.30
N ASP A 573 -13.69 -13.47 19.48
CA ASP A 573 -15.03 -13.04 19.87
C ASP A 573 -15.91 -14.27 20.19
N ALA A 574 -16.97 -14.06 21.00
CA ALA A 574 -17.90 -15.12 21.38
C ALA A 574 -18.61 -15.79 20.18
N SER A 575 -18.61 -15.14 19.01
CA SER A 575 -19.12 -15.69 17.75
C SER A 575 -18.21 -16.75 17.11
N VAL A 576 -16.95 -16.86 17.55
CA VAL A 576 -15.93 -17.72 16.94
C VAL A 576 -15.70 -18.98 17.78
N ASP A 577 -15.73 -20.14 17.12
CA ASP A 577 -15.21 -21.37 17.70
C ASP A 577 -13.69 -21.43 17.48
N ARG A 578 -12.91 -21.19 18.54
CA ARG A 578 -11.44 -21.24 18.51
C ARG A 578 -10.91 -22.61 18.06
N ASP A 579 -11.66 -23.69 18.27
CA ASP A 579 -11.24 -25.04 17.93
C ASP A 579 -11.63 -25.46 16.52
N ALA A 580 -12.35 -24.61 15.78
CA ALA A 580 -12.68 -24.85 14.38
C ALA A 580 -11.44 -24.61 13.50
N ALA A 581 -10.60 -25.64 13.31
CA ALA A 581 -9.57 -25.65 12.28
C ALA A 581 -9.72 -26.88 11.38
N PHE A 582 -9.46 -26.69 10.10
CA PHE A 582 -9.44 -27.76 9.12
C PHE A 582 -8.03 -27.96 8.57
N LEU A 583 -7.51 -29.17 8.75
CA LEU A 583 -6.21 -29.59 8.28
C LEU A 583 -6.38 -30.87 7.47
N PHE A 584 -5.59 -31.02 6.41
CA PHE A 584 -5.55 -32.28 5.66
C PHE A 584 -4.48 -33.23 6.23
N GLN A 585 -4.79 -34.52 6.28
CA GLN A 585 -3.81 -35.55 6.66
C GLN A 585 -2.67 -35.60 5.63
N VAL A 586 -1.43 -35.59 6.11
CA VAL A 586 -0.24 -35.66 5.24
C VAL A 586 -0.24 -36.98 4.49
N GLY A 587 -0.12 -36.91 3.15
CA GLY A 587 -0.14 -38.10 2.28
C GLY A 587 -1.48 -38.85 2.21
N GLY A 588 -2.57 -38.32 2.78
CA GLY A 588 -3.90 -38.94 2.72
C GLY A 588 -4.66 -38.59 1.43
N GLY A 589 -5.30 -39.59 0.79
CA GLY A 589 -6.23 -39.35 -0.34
C GLY A 589 -5.58 -39.09 -1.71
N SER A 590 -6.31 -38.43 -2.62
CA SER A 590 -5.82 -37.99 -3.93
C SER A 590 -5.41 -36.51 -3.88
N GLY A 591 -4.12 -36.25 -3.72
CA GLY A 591 -3.56 -34.89 -3.61
C GLY A 591 -2.18 -34.91 -2.97
N TRP A 592 -1.40 -33.82 -3.09
CA TRP A 592 -0.14 -33.66 -2.38
C TRP A 592 -0.38 -32.85 -1.10
N HIS A 593 -0.80 -33.55 -0.04
CA HIS A 593 -1.07 -32.95 1.25
C HIS A 593 0.23 -32.77 2.05
N GLY A 594 0.70 -31.52 2.18
CA GLY A 594 1.89 -31.15 2.95
C GLY A 594 1.61 -31.00 4.46
N PRO A 595 2.66 -30.83 5.29
CA PRO A 595 2.49 -30.60 6.73
C PRO A 595 1.71 -29.29 6.98
N ALA A 596 0.69 -29.36 7.84
CA ALA A 596 -0.07 -28.20 8.29
C ALA A 596 0.06 -28.04 9.80
N GLU A 597 0.35 -26.85 10.30
CA GLU A 597 0.58 -26.60 11.73
C GLU A 597 0.29 -25.15 12.14
N TYR A 598 -0.27 -24.99 13.34
CA TYR A 598 -0.19 -23.74 14.08
C TYR A 598 0.06 -23.95 15.58
N THR A 599 0.58 -22.91 16.23
CA THR A 599 0.76 -22.84 17.68
C THR A 599 0.01 -21.65 18.26
N GLU A 600 -0.55 -21.86 19.44
CA GLU A 600 -1.18 -20.81 20.23
C GLU A 600 -0.32 -20.56 21.47
N ARG A 601 0.00 -19.29 21.68
CA ARG A 601 0.95 -18.81 22.68
C ARG A 601 0.38 -17.61 23.41
N TRP A 602 0.88 -17.38 24.61
CA TRP A 602 0.46 -16.26 25.44
C TRP A 602 1.67 -15.66 26.17
N SER A 603 1.60 -14.36 26.42
CA SER A 603 2.64 -13.61 27.12
C SER A 603 2.47 -13.69 28.63
N VAL A 604 3.57 -13.89 29.33
CA VAL A 604 3.63 -13.83 30.78
C VAL A 604 4.69 -12.83 31.24
N VAL A 605 4.38 -12.07 32.27
CA VAL A 605 5.36 -11.25 32.99
C VAL A 605 5.54 -11.81 34.38
N PHE A 606 6.77 -12.17 34.75
CA PHE A 606 7.14 -12.55 36.11
C PHE A 606 7.69 -11.32 36.82
N GLU A 607 7.10 -10.95 37.95
CA GLU A 607 7.53 -9.83 38.78
C GLU A 607 8.10 -10.37 40.09
N ALA A 608 9.43 -10.49 40.16
CA ALA A 608 10.16 -10.93 41.33
C ALA A 608 10.38 -9.77 42.31
N VAL A 609 9.78 -9.89 43.49
CA VAL A 609 9.90 -8.92 44.58
C VAL A 609 10.24 -9.63 45.89
N ASP A 610 10.91 -8.94 46.80
CA ASP A 610 11.04 -9.42 48.18
C ASP A 610 9.75 -9.17 48.98
N VAL A 611 9.67 -9.69 50.20
CA VAL A 611 8.53 -9.48 51.12
C VAL A 611 8.28 -8.00 51.45
N GLY A 612 9.28 -7.13 51.25
CA GLY A 612 9.17 -5.68 51.39
C GLY A 612 8.65 -4.98 50.14
N GLY A 613 8.42 -5.71 49.04
CA GLY A 613 8.02 -5.18 47.73
C GLY A 613 9.17 -4.59 46.92
N ALA A 614 10.43 -4.81 47.32
CA ALA A 614 11.60 -4.37 46.54
C ALA A 614 11.88 -5.35 45.41
N ALA A 615 12.19 -4.82 44.21
CA ALA A 615 12.54 -5.63 43.05
C ALA A 615 13.76 -6.53 43.30
N VAL A 616 13.66 -7.80 42.91
CA VAL A 616 14.76 -8.77 42.96
C VAL A 616 15.31 -8.97 41.55
N ALA A 617 16.39 -8.27 41.25
CA ALA A 617 17.13 -8.43 40.00
C ALA A 617 17.92 -9.75 39.96
N ASP A 618 18.23 -10.21 38.75
CA ASP A 618 19.03 -11.42 38.48
C ASP A 618 18.41 -12.72 39.06
N ALA A 619 17.12 -12.72 39.39
CA ALA A 619 16.40 -13.92 39.80
C ALA A 619 16.23 -14.84 38.58
N THR A 620 16.75 -16.05 38.65
CA THR A 620 16.64 -17.03 37.56
C THR A 620 15.26 -17.66 37.58
N VAL A 621 14.49 -17.44 36.50
CA VAL A 621 13.19 -18.04 36.24
C VAL A 621 13.38 -19.20 35.27
N VAL A 622 12.92 -20.39 35.68
CA VAL A 622 12.87 -21.60 34.87
C VAL A 622 11.41 -21.99 34.67
N VAL A 623 11.00 -22.21 33.42
CA VAL A 623 9.66 -22.72 33.09
C VAL A 623 9.81 -24.05 32.34
N THR A 624 9.10 -25.07 32.83
CA THR A 624 8.99 -26.39 32.19
C THR A 624 7.55 -26.59 31.72
N ASP A 625 7.35 -27.01 30.47
CA ASP A 625 6.02 -27.28 29.92
C ASP A 625 5.47 -28.65 30.39
N ALA A 626 4.22 -28.95 30.00
CA ALA A 626 3.54 -30.19 30.35
C ALA A 626 4.19 -31.45 29.75
N LEU A 627 5.04 -31.29 28.74
CA LEU A 627 5.81 -32.37 28.11
C LEU A 627 7.14 -32.63 28.86
N GLY A 628 7.46 -31.80 29.85
CA GLY A 628 8.70 -31.88 30.62
C GLY A 628 9.89 -31.16 29.95
N ALA A 629 9.65 -30.36 28.91
CA ALA A 629 10.68 -29.57 28.26
C ALA A 629 10.89 -28.24 28.98
N GLU A 630 12.14 -27.87 29.22
CA GLU A 630 12.48 -26.53 29.71
C GLU A 630 12.33 -25.52 28.55
N VAL A 631 11.36 -24.62 28.67
CA VAL A 631 10.99 -23.66 27.62
C VAL A 631 11.46 -22.22 27.92
N VAL A 632 11.77 -21.92 29.18
CA VAL A 632 12.38 -20.65 29.60
C VAL A 632 13.46 -20.92 30.65
N ARG A 633 14.61 -20.26 30.49
CA ARG A 633 15.65 -20.13 31.53
C ARG A 633 16.33 -18.78 31.36
N GLU A 634 15.79 -17.78 32.04
CA GLU A 634 16.27 -16.40 31.95
C GLU A 634 16.30 -15.76 33.34
N THR A 635 16.87 -14.56 33.43
CA THR A 635 16.96 -13.80 34.68
C THR A 635 16.12 -12.55 34.63
N THR A 636 15.53 -12.17 35.75
CA THR A 636 14.82 -10.88 35.88
C THR A 636 15.76 -9.69 35.69
N ASP A 637 15.22 -8.61 35.13
CA ASP A 637 15.94 -7.35 34.93
C ASP A 637 16.13 -6.57 36.25
N ALA A 638 16.68 -5.36 36.17
CA ALA A 638 16.91 -4.49 37.33
C ALA A 638 15.61 -4.06 38.06
N ALA A 639 14.45 -4.15 37.39
CA ALA A 639 13.14 -3.90 37.98
C ALA A 639 12.51 -5.18 38.54
N GLY A 640 13.23 -6.31 38.52
CA GLY A 640 12.72 -7.61 38.96
C GLY A 640 11.74 -8.23 37.97
N SER A 641 11.70 -7.75 36.73
CA SER A 641 10.75 -8.19 35.72
C SER A 641 11.40 -9.14 34.71
N LEU A 642 10.67 -10.18 34.30
CA LEU A 642 10.98 -11.00 33.14
C LEU A 642 9.71 -11.18 32.30
N ARG A 643 9.78 -10.84 31.01
CA ARG A 643 8.70 -11.16 30.05
C ARG A 643 9.10 -12.40 29.25
N ALA A 644 8.17 -13.35 29.15
CA ALA A 644 8.33 -14.53 28.31
C ALA A 644 7.05 -14.80 27.51
N THR A 645 7.15 -15.64 26.48
CA THR A 645 6.02 -16.15 25.72
C THR A 645 5.99 -17.66 25.87
N LEU A 646 4.85 -18.20 26.32
CA LEU A 646 4.66 -19.62 26.59
C LEU A 646 3.67 -20.23 25.60
N THR A 647 3.88 -21.49 25.23
CA THR A 647 2.99 -22.22 24.32
C THR A 647 1.85 -22.83 25.13
N GLU A 648 0.60 -22.58 24.75
CA GLU A 648 -0.54 -23.31 25.30
C GLU A 648 -0.61 -24.70 24.67
N ARG A 649 -0.69 -24.71 23.33
CA ARG A 649 -0.84 -25.90 22.53
C ARG A 649 -0.29 -25.73 21.12
N ARG A 650 0.01 -26.86 20.51
CA ARG A 650 0.36 -27.02 19.10
C ARG A 650 -0.68 -27.90 18.45
N ARG A 651 -1.16 -27.52 17.27
CA ARG A 651 -2.08 -28.34 16.47
C ARG A 651 -1.49 -28.57 15.10
N TYR A 652 -1.46 -29.82 14.66
CA TYR A 652 -0.74 -30.21 13.45
C TYR A 652 -1.32 -31.45 12.77
N ALA A 653 -1.08 -31.55 11.47
CA ALA A 653 -1.34 -32.74 10.67
C ALA A 653 -0.04 -33.51 10.41
N ASP A 654 -0.12 -34.83 10.44
CA ASP A 654 0.95 -35.72 10.05
C ASP A 654 0.41 -36.93 9.26
N GLU A 655 1.27 -37.91 8.97
CA GLU A 655 0.86 -39.12 8.25
C GLU A 655 -0.12 -39.97 9.07
N SER A 656 -0.19 -39.79 10.39
CA SER A 656 -1.02 -40.59 11.29
C SER A 656 -2.43 -40.06 11.46
N ALA A 657 -2.58 -38.72 11.45
CA ALA A 657 -3.88 -38.06 11.55
C ALA A 657 -3.87 -36.66 10.94
N ALA A 658 -5.04 -36.24 10.47
CA ALA A 658 -5.27 -34.88 9.99
C ALA A 658 -5.25 -33.84 11.11
N ASP A 659 -5.51 -34.24 12.36
CA ASP A 659 -5.77 -33.31 13.45
C ASP A 659 -5.22 -33.85 14.78
N ASN A 660 -3.96 -33.53 15.07
CA ASN A 660 -3.31 -33.83 16.34
C ASN A 660 -3.23 -32.57 17.20
N ILE A 661 -3.49 -32.71 18.50
CA ILE A 661 -3.37 -31.63 19.49
C ILE A 661 -2.34 -32.04 20.54
N GLU A 662 -1.27 -31.25 20.64
CA GLU A 662 -0.20 -31.38 21.64
C GLU A 662 -0.33 -30.25 22.66
N MET A 663 -0.62 -30.59 23.92
CA MET A 663 -0.79 -29.63 25.01
C MET A 663 0.55 -29.39 25.72
N HIS A 664 0.92 -28.11 25.86
CA HIS A 664 2.12 -27.67 26.59
C HIS A 664 1.77 -27.06 27.96
N THR A 665 0.49 -26.79 28.23
CA THR A 665 -0.04 -26.37 29.54
C THR A 665 -0.56 -27.59 30.32
N PRO A 666 -0.38 -27.67 31.66
CA PRO A 666 0.16 -26.64 32.57
C PRO A 666 1.69 -26.52 32.54
N HIS A 667 2.18 -25.34 32.92
CA HIS A 667 3.61 -25.03 33.05
C HIS A 667 4.05 -25.09 34.51
N GLN A 668 5.22 -25.67 34.79
CA GLN A 668 5.89 -25.62 36.09
C GLN A 668 6.91 -24.49 36.10
N ILE A 669 6.76 -23.56 37.03
CA ILE A 669 7.66 -22.40 37.18
C ILE A 669 8.51 -22.61 38.44
N SER A 670 9.80 -22.33 38.33
CA SER A 670 10.73 -22.26 39.46
C SER A 670 11.52 -20.96 39.37
N VAL A 671 11.60 -20.21 40.47
CA VAL A 671 12.39 -18.98 40.56
C VAL A 671 13.40 -19.11 41.69
N THR A 672 14.65 -18.79 41.39
CA THR A 672 15.77 -18.87 42.35
C THR A 672 16.58 -17.58 42.32
N ALA A 673 17.00 -17.10 43.48
CA ALA A 673 17.82 -15.90 43.60
C ALA A 673 18.79 -16.02 44.76
N ALA A 674 20.00 -15.44 44.62
CA ALA A 674 21.01 -15.51 45.66
C ALA A 674 20.54 -14.79 46.94
N GLY A 675 20.56 -15.50 48.08
CA GLY A 675 20.10 -14.97 49.36
C GLY A 675 18.59 -15.09 49.59
N TYR A 676 17.86 -15.77 48.69
CA TYR A 676 16.42 -16.02 48.81
C TYR A 676 16.11 -17.53 48.73
N ALA A 677 14.99 -17.93 49.32
CA ALA A 677 14.45 -19.27 49.19
C ALA A 677 13.86 -19.47 47.79
N ASP A 678 13.98 -20.69 47.26
CA ASP A 678 13.39 -21.06 45.97
C ASP A 678 11.87 -20.92 46.01
N TRP A 679 11.30 -20.41 44.92
CA TRP A 679 9.87 -20.26 44.72
C TRP A 679 9.42 -21.14 43.56
N SER A 680 8.23 -21.73 43.64
CA SER A 680 7.66 -22.49 42.52
C SER A 680 6.14 -22.45 42.48
N GLN A 681 5.59 -22.58 41.28
CA GLN A 681 4.15 -22.60 41.02
C GLN A 681 3.83 -23.38 39.75
N GLU A 682 2.71 -24.11 39.74
CA GLU A 682 2.08 -24.62 38.52
C GLU A 682 1.12 -23.57 37.94
N LEU A 683 1.22 -23.31 36.64
CA LEU A 683 0.43 -22.32 35.93
C LEU A 683 -0.36 -22.97 34.80
N SER A 684 -1.68 -22.89 34.89
CA SER A 684 -2.62 -23.34 33.84
C SER A 684 -3.24 -22.17 33.05
N ALA A 685 -2.64 -20.98 33.12
CA ALA A 685 -3.11 -19.83 32.36
C ALA A 685 -2.86 -20.03 30.86
N THR A 686 -3.73 -19.44 30.05
CA THR A 686 -3.74 -19.52 28.58
C THR A 686 -3.96 -18.15 27.95
N GLU A 687 -3.87 -17.11 28.77
CA GLU A 687 -4.14 -15.71 28.43
C GLU A 687 -3.03 -14.85 29.05
N PRO A 688 -2.78 -13.63 28.52
CA PRO A 688 -1.79 -12.72 29.08
C PRO A 688 -1.88 -12.61 30.60
N ALA A 689 -0.78 -12.88 31.31
CA ALA A 689 -0.77 -12.91 32.76
C ALA A 689 0.44 -12.19 33.37
N VAL A 690 0.25 -11.62 34.56
CA VAL A 690 1.32 -11.13 35.42
C VAL A 690 1.38 -12.02 36.66
N ILE A 691 2.55 -12.61 36.91
CA ILE A 691 2.80 -13.54 38.00
C ILE A 691 3.70 -12.85 39.01
N ALA A 692 3.12 -12.51 40.17
CA ALA A 692 3.88 -11.99 41.30
C ALA A 692 4.68 -13.13 41.95
N VAL A 693 6.00 -12.96 41.98
CA VAL A 693 6.95 -13.90 42.59
C VAL A 693 7.51 -13.24 43.84
N GLU A 694 6.88 -13.50 44.98
CA GLU A 694 7.35 -13.01 46.28
C GLU A 694 8.43 -13.94 46.85
N LEU A 695 9.68 -13.45 46.89
CA LEU A 695 10.86 -14.19 47.34
C LEU A 695 11.18 -13.90 48.81
N LEU A 696 11.36 -14.95 49.61
CA LEU A 696 11.68 -14.87 51.02
C LEU A 696 13.20 -14.89 51.25
N ALA A 697 13.76 -13.88 51.90
CA ALA A 697 15.18 -13.83 52.23
C ALA A 697 15.59 -14.97 53.21
N LEU A 698 16.78 -15.55 53.00
CA LEU A 698 17.35 -16.65 53.78
C LEU A 698 18.14 -16.22 55.03
#